data_AF-A0A1F8ARB4-F1
#
_entry.id   AF-A0A1F8ARB4-F1
#
_cell.length_a   1.000
_cell.length_b   1.000
_cell.length_c   1.000
_cell.angle_alpha   90.00
_cell.angle_beta   90.00
_cell.angle_gamma   90.00
#
_symmetry.space_group_name_H-M   'P 1'
#
loop_
_entity.id
_entity.type
_entity.pdbx_description
1 polymer ?
#
loop_
_entity_poly.entity_id
_entity_poly.type
_entity_poly.pdbx_seq_one_letter_code
_entity_poly.pdbx_strand_id
1 'polypeptide(L)'
;MKYCITLNDWIDKDLNPRVDGFAKLKKAGAQIPVIRLFTNDLFELWLGNSKKFPKKIKLYLFLEFSKLLRNSFSRAVMIRQAYYIPDIPKPYGGRFSAQTPKEAVRSIENHYNFFIGQKWHTHAGHECIIFSYPRTDPPAFPELPKPSDPMPRGGMASLLETNLVEVQGTFGDHETVTAFPCDVFTVIKHADGMFEISNSKVVQKRHVLVRPDTGGKPIEQSVPEDRQLRPSLTPSEIEEATRVSIRVSEIAKTPQRVEFTYGFGPTGKLELVFNEAAKYAKPQEKDVSYKTLTGKVDFIVNTLGDSKTLIKKLKMGEDINIVYVTQHLVAAMDESALLELENTSKKLLILYPGSSSTTHRDQILRQMGHKIYLYGVRNFKIGDLVKIEINNGSAEITNLSSNYQNYIIPLEEGFLAGLENIGGKALRLSEIASQGISTPGGFIVTTKYQESMLKNSDLLDAWSKIPNKNALRSLQTSPYKVDDGFKDQVKNLLTVLGSSKPLFLRSSSLSEDDPEANFAGKYKTAESVDPTVEVVIQAYQDVVRSAFSDSVIVFSQKFGIDISRSTQIAVIIQQDVEPKQSGVAFREDPNGSGNILIEAVKGKTSGVVTGKRVPQKILCVPHTGEVTKSTGPVVLTTSQIKAIAKMATTLSGIYHHPQDVEWGFDKKSQLIVFQSRDQR
;
A
#
# COMPACT_ATOMS: atom_id res chain seq x y z
N MET A 1 35.67 26.22 -15.23
CA MET A 1 35.71 24.80 -14.80
C MET A 1 34.80 24.01 -15.71
N LYS A 2 35.33 23.22 -16.65
CA LYS A 2 34.48 22.50 -17.63
C LYS A 2 33.84 21.22 -17.10
N TYR A 3 34.37 20.64 -16.02
CA TYR A 3 33.98 19.33 -15.48
C TYR A 3 32.77 19.34 -14.54
N CYS A 4 32.55 20.44 -13.83
CA CYS A 4 31.39 20.66 -12.99
C CYS A 4 30.97 22.12 -13.12
N ILE A 5 29.69 22.33 -13.42
CA ILE A 5 29.11 23.64 -13.71
C ILE A 5 27.87 23.87 -12.87
N THR A 6 27.50 25.15 -12.70
CA THR A 6 26.25 25.51 -12.03
C THR A 6 25.07 25.40 -13.00
N LEU A 7 23.84 25.43 -12.48
CA LEU A 7 22.65 25.51 -13.34
C LEU A 7 22.62 26.79 -14.18
N ASN A 8 23.16 27.92 -13.69
CA ASN A 8 23.24 29.16 -14.49
C ASN A 8 24.14 28.97 -15.70
N ASP A 9 25.37 28.48 -15.45
CA ASP A 9 26.33 28.21 -16.52
C ASP A 9 25.78 27.21 -17.55
N TRP A 10 24.89 26.32 -17.14
CA TRP A 10 24.23 25.37 -18.03
C TRP A 10 23.11 26.03 -18.85
N ILE A 11 22.29 26.90 -18.22
CA ILE A 11 21.21 27.64 -18.90
C ILE A 11 21.80 28.56 -19.97
N ASP A 12 22.90 29.24 -19.66
CA ASP A 12 23.56 30.19 -20.56
C ASP A 12 24.21 29.50 -21.77
N LYS A 13 24.53 28.21 -21.65
CA LYS A 13 25.17 27.40 -22.69
C LYS A 13 24.22 26.57 -23.53
N ASP A 14 22.92 26.59 -23.22
CA ASP A 14 21.87 25.81 -23.90
C ASP A 14 22.23 24.33 -24.09
N LEU A 15 22.75 23.72 -23.01
CA LEU A 15 23.19 22.33 -23.00
C LEU A 15 22.00 21.37 -22.87
N ASN A 16 22.23 20.09 -23.18
CA ASN A 16 21.39 18.90 -22.92
C ASN A 16 19.97 19.11 -22.32
N PRO A 17 18.86 18.87 -23.01
CA PRO A 17 17.51 19.21 -22.53
C PRO A 17 17.02 18.43 -21.29
N ARG A 18 17.80 17.49 -20.74
CA ARG A 18 17.38 16.63 -19.61
C ARG A 18 17.28 17.34 -18.26
N VAL A 19 17.94 18.49 -18.11
CA VAL A 19 17.91 19.28 -16.86
C VAL A 19 16.97 20.50 -17.00
N ASP A 20 16.21 20.56 -18.10
CA ASP A 20 15.24 21.62 -18.41
C ASP A 20 14.23 21.88 -17.30
N GLY A 21 13.84 20.86 -16.55
CA GLY A 21 12.88 21.00 -15.45
C GLY A 21 13.35 22.03 -14.42
N PHE A 22 14.60 21.94 -13.97
CA PHE A 22 15.18 22.91 -13.03
C PHE A 22 15.38 24.29 -13.67
N ALA A 23 15.70 24.34 -14.96
CA ALA A 23 15.81 25.61 -15.68
C ALA A 23 14.46 26.33 -15.78
N LYS A 24 13.38 25.61 -16.07
CA LYS A 24 12.01 26.14 -16.08
C LYS A 24 11.60 26.64 -14.71
N LEU A 25 11.82 25.84 -13.66
CA LEU A 25 11.56 26.24 -12.27
C LEU A 25 12.32 27.51 -11.90
N LYS A 26 13.61 27.59 -12.24
CA LYS A 26 14.42 28.78 -11.98
C LYS A 26 13.89 30.01 -12.70
N LYS A 27 13.58 29.89 -14.00
CA LYS A 27 13.00 30.98 -14.81
C LYS A 27 11.63 31.42 -14.28
N ALA A 28 10.86 30.52 -13.67
CA ALA A 28 9.58 30.83 -13.01
C ALA A 28 9.72 31.56 -11.67
N GLY A 29 10.96 31.74 -11.19
CA GLY A 29 11.25 32.28 -9.86
C GLY A 29 10.88 31.32 -8.74
N ALA A 30 10.93 30.02 -8.98
CA ALA A 30 10.75 29.01 -7.94
C ALA A 30 12.03 28.84 -7.11
N GLN A 31 11.87 28.57 -5.82
CA GLN A 31 12.98 28.12 -4.99
C GLN A 31 13.34 26.69 -5.36
N ILE A 32 14.59 26.47 -5.75
CA ILE A 32 15.12 25.16 -6.16
C ILE A 32 16.39 24.84 -5.38
N PRO A 33 16.74 23.56 -5.19
CA PRO A 33 17.97 23.23 -4.50
C PRO A 33 19.21 23.65 -5.30
N VAL A 34 20.36 23.75 -4.64
CA VAL A 34 21.62 24.11 -5.31
C VAL A 34 22.06 22.96 -6.22
N ILE A 35 21.85 23.12 -7.53
CA ILE A 35 22.24 22.12 -8.54
C ILE A 35 23.72 22.25 -8.90
N ARG A 36 24.39 21.10 -9.02
CA ARG A 36 25.71 20.94 -9.66
C ARG A 36 25.62 19.90 -10.76
N LEU A 37 26.07 20.25 -11.95
CA LEU A 37 26.09 19.37 -13.11
C LEU A 37 27.52 18.94 -13.41
N PHE A 38 27.74 17.63 -13.44
CA PHE A 38 28.96 16.99 -13.88
C PHE A 38 28.83 16.67 -15.36
N THR A 39 29.69 17.30 -16.16
CA THR A 39 29.56 17.37 -17.62
C THR A 39 30.15 16.14 -18.31
N ASN A 40 29.87 16.00 -19.62
CA ASN A 40 30.48 14.94 -20.41
C ASN A 40 32.02 15.01 -20.42
N ASP A 41 32.62 16.21 -20.34
CA ASP A 41 34.08 16.37 -20.18
C ASP A 41 34.64 15.60 -18.99
N LEU A 42 33.89 15.48 -17.89
CA LEU A 42 34.33 14.72 -16.72
C LEU A 42 34.28 13.21 -16.97
N PHE A 43 33.26 12.76 -17.71
CA PHE A 43 33.14 11.37 -18.14
C PHE A 43 34.29 10.99 -19.08
N GLU A 44 34.55 11.79 -20.12
CA GLU A 44 35.63 11.57 -21.07
C GLU A 44 37.00 11.54 -20.39
N LEU A 45 37.23 12.46 -19.43
CA LEU A 45 38.47 12.47 -18.64
C LEU A 45 38.64 11.18 -17.82
N TRP A 46 37.56 10.70 -17.20
CA TRP A 46 37.59 9.48 -16.41
C TRP A 46 37.79 8.25 -17.30
N LEU A 47 37.12 8.20 -18.44
CA LEU A 47 37.21 7.12 -19.42
C LEU A 47 38.62 7.03 -20.02
N GLY A 48 39.18 8.16 -20.47
CA GLY A 48 40.53 8.25 -21.03
C GLY A 48 41.66 7.98 -20.03
N ASN A 49 41.39 8.09 -18.72
CA ASN A 49 42.36 7.81 -17.66
C ASN A 49 42.12 6.45 -16.99
N SER A 50 41.90 5.41 -17.82
CA SER A 50 41.73 4.02 -17.38
C SER A 50 40.67 3.85 -16.29
N LYS A 51 39.53 4.55 -16.45
CA LYS A 51 38.39 4.51 -15.50
C LYS A 51 38.75 4.98 -14.10
N LYS A 52 39.62 6.00 -13.99
CA LYS A 52 40.05 6.59 -12.71
C LYS A 52 40.10 8.11 -12.79
N PHE A 53 39.66 8.79 -11.74
CA PHE A 53 39.86 10.24 -11.63
C PHE A 53 41.32 10.59 -11.30
N PRO A 54 41.94 11.57 -11.99
CA PRO A 54 43.20 12.16 -11.55
C PRO A 54 43.09 12.70 -10.11
N LYS A 55 44.18 12.65 -9.33
CA LYS A 55 44.17 13.07 -7.90
C LYS A 55 43.57 14.46 -7.69
N LYS A 56 43.95 15.45 -8.52
CA LYS A 56 43.42 16.83 -8.46
C LYS A 56 41.91 16.88 -8.72
N ILE A 57 41.41 16.09 -9.66
CA ILE A 57 39.97 16.02 -9.98
C ILE A 57 39.20 15.33 -8.86
N LYS A 58 39.74 14.22 -8.33
CA LYS A 58 39.12 13.51 -7.20
C LYS A 58 39.00 14.43 -5.96
N LEU A 59 40.03 15.22 -5.68
CA LEU A 59 40.01 16.23 -4.61
C LEU A 59 39.00 17.34 -4.90
N TYR A 60 38.93 17.83 -6.13
CA TYR A 60 37.94 18.82 -6.54
C TYR A 60 36.50 18.32 -6.34
N LEU A 61 36.19 17.11 -6.82
CA LEU A 61 34.86 16.50 -6.63
C LEU A 61 34.55 16.31 -5.14
N PHE A 62 35.53 15.87 -4.35
CA PHE A 62 35.38 15.75 -2.90
C PHE A 62 35.00 17.10 -2.25
N LEU A 63 35.66 18.20 -2.64
CA LEU A 63 35.37 19.53 -2.11
C LEU A 63 33.98 20.05 -2.57
N GLU A 64 33.59 19.81 -3.82
CA GLU A 64 32.25 20.17 -4.31
C GLU A 64 31.14 19.42 -3.58
N PHE A 65 31.28 18.09 -3.42
CA PHE A 65 30.31 17.32 -2.64
C PHE A 65 30.30 17.69 -1.16
N SER A 66 31.46 18.07 -0.59
CA SER A 66 31.51 18.60 0.77
C SER A 66 30.70 19.90 0.92
N LYS A 67 30.67 20.77 -0.10
CA LYS A 67 29.83 21.98 -0.09
C LYS A 67 28.34 21.60 -0.15
N LEU A 68 27.97 20.68 -1.04
CA LEU A 68 26.57 20.23 -1.17
C LEU A 68 26.05 19.56 0.12
N LEU A 69 26.87 18.73 0.76
CA LEU A 69 26.51 18.07 2.01
C LEU A 69 26.35 19.06 3.17
N ARG A 70 27.17 20.11 3.23
CA ARG A 70 26.99 21.19 4.22
C ARG A 70 25.70 21.98 4.02
N ASN A 71 25.24 22.08 2.79
CA ASN A 71 23.98 22.74 2.43
C ASN A 71 22.77 21.80 2.50
N SER A 72 22.96 20.52 2.86
CA SER A 72 21.87 19.57 3.05
C SER A 72 21.48 19.48 4.52
N PHE A 73 20.19 19.64 4.78
CA PHE A 73 19.63 19.45 6.12
C PHE A 73 19.85 18.03 6.63
N SER A 74 19.58 17.03 5.79
CA SER A 74 19.72 15.62 6.14
C SER A 74 21.13 15.06 5.88
N ARG A 75 22.13 15.94 5.72
CA ARG A 75 23.54 15.59 5.37
C ARG A 75 23.65 14.57 4.25
N ALA A 76 22.82 14.72 3.22
CA ALA A 76 22.79 13.81 2.08
C ALA A 76 22.76 14.59 0.76
N VAL A 77 23.36 14.03 -0.28
CA VAL A 77 23.32 14.58 -1.64
C VAL A 77 22.66 13.57 -2.57
N MET A 78 21.70 14.06 -3.36
CA MET A 78 21.06 13.31 -4.42
C MET A 78 21.94 13.38 -5.66
N ILE A 79 22.14 12.22 -6.32
CA ILE A 79 22.96 12.09 -7.52
C ILE A 79 22.11 11.35 -8.54
N ARG A 80 21.89 11.99 -9.70
CA ARG A 80 20.89 11.60 -10.69
C ARG A 80 21.43 11.72 -12.11
N GLN A 81 20.95 10.87 -12.98
CA GLN A 81 21.31 10.86 -14.40
C GLN A 81 20.63 12.00 -15.17
N ALA A 82 21.35 12.59 -16.12
CA ALA A 82 20.84 13.46 -17.17
C ALA A 82 21.41 13.03 -18.53
N TYR A 83 21.43 11.72 -18.76
CA TYR A 83 22.00 11.13 -19.97
C TYR A 83 21.29 11.62 -21.24
N TYR A 84 22.10 11.89 -22.26
CA TYR A 84 21.61 12.16 -23.61
C TYR A 84 22.27 11.21 -24.60
N ILE A 85 21.43 10.55 -25.39
CA ILE A 85 21.84 9.71 -26.50
C ILE A 85 20.88 10.08 -27.63
N PRO A 86 21.35 10.54 -28.80
CA PRO A 86 20.49 11.07 -29.86
C PRO A 86 19.32 10.15 -30.24
N ASP A 87 19.57 8.84 -30.29
CA ASP A 87 18.58 7.86 -30.73
C ASP A 87 17.71 7.29 -29.58
N ILE A 88 17.96 7.71 -28.33
CA ILE A 88 17.28 7.18 -27.15
C ILE A 88 16.52 8.31 -26.46
N PRO A 89 15.19 8.40 -26.65
CA PRO A 89 14.40 9.54 -26.20
C PRO A 89 14.23 9.63 -24.67
N LYS A 90 14.51 8.57 -23.89
CA LYS A 90 14.58 8.58 -22.41
C LYS A 90 15.53 7.49 -21.89
N PRO A 91 16.85 7.70 -21.91
CA PRO A 91 17.81 6.74 -21.37
C PRO A 91 17.65 6.64 -19.85
N TYR A 92 17.46 5.42 -19.36
CA TYR A 92 17.29 5.13 -17.95
C TYR A 92 18.64 5.17 -17.21
N GLY A 93 18.61 5.19 -15.88
CA GLY A 93 19.83 5.24 -15.08
C GLY A 93 19.58 5.07 -13.60
N GLY A 94 20.65 4.76 -12.87
CA GLY A 94 20.60 4.58 -11.42
C GLY A 94 20.26 5.89 -10.70
N ARG A 95 19.56 5.78 -9.57
CA ARG A 95 19.31 6.91 -8.66
C ARG A 95 20.12 6.65 -7.39
N PHE A 96 21.07 7.54 -7.07
CA PHE A 96 21.94 7.36 -5.91
C PHE A 96 21.76 8.47 -4.87
N SER A 97 22.06 8.14 -3.62
CA SER A 97 22.21 9.10 -2.52
C SER A 97 23.54 8.83 -1.84
N ALA A 98 24.20 9.88 -1.37
CA ALA A 98 25.45 9.77 -0.65
C ALA A 98 25.45 10.66 0.59
N GLN A 99 26.08 10.20 1.66
CA GLN A 99 26.23 10.94 2.92
C GLN A 99 27.66 11.44 3.14
N THR A 100 28.62 10.81 2.45
CA THR A 100 30.01 11.26 2.45
C THR A 100 30.43 11.73 1.06
N PRO A 101 31.37 12.67 0.95
CA PRO A 101 31.90 13.05 -0.37
C PRO A 101 32.54 11.87 -1.10
N LYS A 102 33.09 10.90 -0.37
CA LYS A 102 33.69 9.68 -0.93
C LYS A 102 32.63 8.78 -1.58
N GLU A 103 31.49 8.57 -0.92
CA GLU A 103 30.34 7.88 -1.51
C GLU A 103 29.83 8.61 -2.74
N ALA A 104 29.72 9.94 -2.68
CA ALA A 104 29.21 10.73 -3.79
C ALA A 104 30.08 10.60 -5.05
N VAL A 105 31.40 10.65 -4.88
CA VAL A 105 32.36 10.39 -5.98
C VAL A 105 32.19 8.96 -6.52
N ARG A 106 31.98 7.96 -5.65
CA ARG A 106 31.73 6.57 -6.08
C ARG A 106 30.43 6.44 -6.86
N SER A 107 29.38 7.19 -6.51
CA SER A 107 28.13 7.21 -7.27
C SER A 107 28.30 7.78 -8.68
N ILE A 108 29.19 8.76 -8.88
CA ILE A 108 29.59 9.23 -10.22
C ILE A 108 30.23 8.08 -11.02
N GLU A 109 31.19 7.36 -10.41
CA GLU A 109 31.83 6.20 -11.04
C GLU A 109 30.81 5.09 -11.40
N ASN A 110 29.80 4.87 -10.54
CA ASN A 110 28.74 3.90 -10.80
C ASN A 110 27.88 4.31 -12.01
N HIS A 111 27.50 5.58 -12.13
CA HIS A 111 26.81 6.08 -13.31
C HIS A 111 27.62 5.91 -14.59
N TYR A 112 28.94 6.16 -14.56
CA TYR A 112 29.81 5.98 -15.71
C TYR A 112 29.94 4.51 -16.12
N ASN A 113 30.15 3.63 -15.15
CA ASN A 113 30.20 2.19 -15.41
C ASN A 113 28.88 1.68 -15.99
N PHE A 114 27.74 2.15 -15.47
CA PHE A 114 26.43 1.83 -16.01
C PHE A 114 26.29 2.30 -17.46
N PHE A 115 26.62 3.56 -17.75
CA PHE A 115 26.56 4.15 -19.09
C PHE A 115 27.42 3.37 -20.10
N ILE A 116 28.59 2.90 -19.66
CA ILE A 116 29.47 2.03 -20.45
C ILE A 116 28.86 0.65 -20.66
N GLY A 117 28.28 0.05 -19.62
CA GLY A 117 27.61 -1.25 -19.69
C GLY A 117 26.48 -1.28 -20.72
N GLN A 118 25.77 -0.15 -20.89
CA GLN A 118 24.74 0.01 -21.93
C GLN A 118 25.30 0.26 -23.34
N LYS A 119 26.64 0.38 -23.48
CA LYS A 119 27.32 0.78 -24.72
C LYS A 119 26.93 2.17 -25.25
N TRP A 120 26.30 3.03 -24.44
CA TRP A 120 25.86 4.35 -24.89
C TRP A 120 27.02 5.29 -25.25
N HIS A 121 28.16 5.12 -24.61
CA HIS A 121 29.42 5.83 -24.95
C HIS A 121 29.91 5.58 -26.38
N THR A 122 29.39 4.58 -27.10
CA THR A 122 29.77 4.34 -28.50
C THR A 122 28.90 5.10 -29.51
N HIS A 123 27.83 5.77 -29.06
CA HIS A 123 26.98 6.57 -29.93
C HIS A 123 27.64 7.93 -30.19
N ALA A 124 27.59 8.40 -31.44
CA ALA A 124 28.04 9.76 -31.77
C ALA A 124 27.13 10.79 -31.09
N GLY A 125 27.71 11.85 -30.51
CA GLY A 125 26.95 12.91 -29.84
C GLY A 125 26.31 12.52 -28.50
N HIS A 126 26.76 11.42 -27.87
CA HIS A 126 26.31 11.06 -26.53
C HIS A 126 26.80 12.06 -25.48
N GLU A 127 26.05 12.18 -24.40
CA GLU A 127 26.48 12.92 -23.21
C GLU A 127 26.11 12.18 -21.93
N CYS A 128 27.14 11.79 -21.17
CA CYS A 128 26.99 11.23 -19.84
C CYS A 128 26.97 12.36 -18.78
N ILE A 129 25.87 13.12 -18.73
CA ILE A 129 25.69 14.16 -17.73
C ILE A 129 25.07 13.56 -16.46
N ILE A 130 25.58 13.98 -15.31
CA ILE A 130 25.07 13.65 -13.99
C ILE A 130 24.81 14.96 -13.27
N PHE A 131 23.65 15.11 -12.63
CA PHE A 131 23.39 16.25 -11.78
C PHE A 131 23.25 15.82 -10.33
N SER A 132 23.57 16.75 -9.43
CA SER A 132 23.47 16.53 -8.00
C SER A 132 22.92 17.76 -7.29
N TYR A 133 22.27 17.51 -6.17
CA TYR A 133 21.71 18.54 -5.31
C TYR A 133 21.63 18.07 -3.86
N PRO A 134 21.69 18.98 -2.88
CA PRO A 134 21.46 18.65 -1.48
C PRO A 134 20.07 18.02 -1.35
N ARG A 135 19.95 16.92 -0.61
CA ARG A 135 18.65 16.33 -0.33
C ARG A 135 17.81 17.35 0.43
N THR A 136 16.62 17.63 -0.10
CA THR A 136 15.59 18.53 0.43
C THR A 136 14.54 17.78 1.23
N ASP A 137 14.53 16.43 1.13
CA ASP A 137 13.64 15.59 1.91
C ASP A 137 13.91 15.79 3.41
N PRO A 138 12.84 15.92 4.18
CA PRO A 138 12.95 16.09 5.61
C PRO A 138 13.36 14.77 6.28
N PRO A 139 14.13 14.86 7.38
CA PRO A 139 14.57 13.70 8.11
C PRO A 139 13.41 13.04 8.82
N ALA A 140 13.59 11.76 9.14
CA ALA A 140 12.71 11.04 10.04
C ALA A 140 12.66 11.72 11.41
N PHE A 141 11.50 11.65 12.06
CA PHE A 141 11.37 12.13 13.44
C PHE A 141 11.76 10.99 14.37
N PRO A 142 12.87 11.09 15.11
CA PRO A 142 13.25 10.06 16.07
C PRO A 142 12.22 9.93 17.20
N GLU A 143 11.49 11.02 17.49
CA GLU A 143 10.35 11.07 18.41
C GLU A 143 9.17 11.77 17.74
N LEU A 144 7.93 11.50 18.20
CA LEU A 144 6.75 12.16 17.64
C LEU A 144 6.84 13.69 17.85
N PRO A 145 6.72 14.50 16.77
CA PRO A 145 6.80 15.95 16.88
C PRO A 145 5.66 16.50 17.74
N LYS A 146 5.95 17.52 18.55
CA LYS A 146 4.99 18.19 19.42
C LYS A 146 3.95 18.96 18.60
N PRO A 147 2.79 19.34 19.18
CA PRO A 147 1.78 20.12 18.48
C PRO A 147 2.21 21.51 18.01
N SER A 148 3.37 22.03 18.44
CA SER A 148 3.98 23.26 17.92
C SER A 148 4.98 23.01 16.80
N ASP A 149 5.46 21.78 16.65
CA ASP A 149 6.57 21.47 15.76
C ASP A 149 6.07 21.46 14.31
N PRO A 150 6.85 22.04 13.38
CA PRO A 150 6.54 21.98 11.96
C PRO A 150 6.68 20.54 11.48
N MET A 151 5.67 20.04 10.79
CA MET A 151 5.76 18.77 10.09
C MET A 151 6.40 18.99 8.71
N PRO A 152 7.15 18.00 8.22
CA PRO A 152 7.59 17.95 6.84
C PRO A 152 6.39 17.87 5.93
N ARG A 153 6.49 18.45 4.74
CA ARG A 153 5.36 18.46 3.79
C ARG A 153 5.89 18.25 2.38
N GLY A 154 5.15 17.50 1.59
CA GLY A 154 5.48 17.18 0.22
C GLY A 154 4.23 17.36 -0.63
N GLY A 155 4.43 17.67 -1.91
CA GLY A 155 3.30 18.00 -2.77
C GLY A 155 3.63 18.01 -4.25
N MET A 156 2.57 18.10 -5.04
CA MET A 156 2.65 18.40 -6.46
C MET A 156 1.56 19.38 -6.86
N ALA A 157 1.84 20.23 -7.84
CA ALA A 157 0.85 21.14 -8.41
C ALA A 157 0.79 20.97 -9.94
N SER A 158 -0.40 20.70 -10.45
CA SER A 158 -0.64 20.37 -11.86
C SER A 158 -1.58 21.39 -12.50
N LEU A 159 -1.14 22.03 -13.60
CA LEU A 159 -2.01 22.89 -14.39
C LEU A 159 -3.01 22.03 -15.17
N LEU A 160 -4.29 22.10 -14.79
CA LEU A 160 -5.38 21.36 -15.44
C LEU A 160 -5.88 22.08 -16.70
N GLU A 161 -6.09 23.39 -16.57
CA GLU A 161 -6.54 24.32 -17.61
C GLU A 161 -5.83 25.66 -17.42
N THR A 162 -5.97 26.60 -18.36
CA THR A 162 -5.24 27.88 -18.38
C THR A 162 -5.26 28.64 -17.05
N ASN A 163 -6.37 28.54 -16.30
CA ASN A 163 -6.58 29.21 -15.02
C ASN A 163 -6.91 28.25 -13.87
N LEU A 164 -6.82 26.93 -14.08
CA LEU A 164 -7.23 25.92 -13.09
C LEU A 164 -6.04 25.03 -12.72
N VAL A 165 -5.70 25.00 -11.43
CA VAL A 165 -4.60 24.18 -10.90
C VAL A 165 -5.12 23.23 -9.83
N GLU A 166 -4.65 22.00 -9.87
CA GLU A 166 -4.80 21.06 -8.76
C GLU A 166 -3.50 21.02 -7.95
N VAL A 167 -3.57 21.31 -6.66
CA VAL A 167 -2.47 21.18 -5.71
C VAL A 167 -2.76 20.00 -4.80
N GLN A 168 -1.87 19.02 -4.82
CA GLN A 168 -1.90 17.88 -3.91
C GLN A 168 -0.81 18.06 -2.85
N GLY A 169 -1.15 17.80 -1.59
CA GLY A 169 -0.25 17.95 -0.46
C GLY A 169 -0.39 16.85 0.58
N THR A 170 0.70 16.51 1.24
CA THR A 170 0.68 15.63 2.40
C THR A 170 1.81 15.99 3.38
N PHE A 171 1.84 15.35 4.55
CA PHE A 171 3.00 15.41 5.42
C PHE A 171 4.06 14.44 4.92
N GLY A 172 5.34 14.81 4.92
CA GLY A 172 6.44 13.94 4.48
C GLY A 172 7.27 14.47 3.33
N ASP A 173 8.00 13.55 2.69
CA ASP A 173 8.60 13.80 1.40
C ASP A 173 7.55 13.82 0.26
N HIS A 174 7.96 14.29 -0.91
CA HIS A 174 7.13 14.34 -2.11
C HIS A 174 6.67 12.95 -2.60
N GLU A 175 7.42 11.88 -2.30
CA GLU A 175 7.03 10.50 -2.63
C GLU A 175 5.78 10.07 -1.85
N THR A 176 5.54 10.65 -0.68
CA THR A 176 4.36 10.37 0.16
C THR A 176 3.04 10.63 -0.59
N VAL A 177 2.97 11.66 -1.45
CA VAL A 177 1.76 12.00 -2.23
C VAL A 177 1.36 10.88 -3.18
N THR A 178 2.33 10.07 -3.61
CA THR A 178 2.12 8.93 -4.52
C THR A 178 1.85 7.61 -3.80
N ALA A 179 2.10 7.55 -2.50
CA ALA A 179 2.03 6.34 -1.68
C ALA A 179 0.81 6.32 -0.74
N PHE A 180 0.33 7.49 -0.29
CA PHE A 180 -0.74 7.61 0.69
C PHE A 180 -1.78 8.67 0.27
N PRO A 181 -3.01 8.61 0.85
CA PRO A 181 -4.00 9.67 0.66
C PRO A 181 -3.41 11.05 0.96
N CYS A 182 -3.65 12.00 0.06
CA CYS A 182 -3.19 13.37 0.15
C CYS A 182 -4.36 14.36 0.11
N ASP A 183 -4.13 15.55 0.66
CA ASP A 183 -5.08 16.65 0.53
C ASP A 183 -5.05 17.15 -0.91
N VAL A 184 -6.22 17.49 -1.43
CA VAL A 184 -6.38 18.00 -2.79
C VAL A 184 -7.05 19.36 -2.74
N PHE A 185 -6.44 20.35 -3.38
CA PHE A 185 -6.93 21.72 -3.48
C PHE A 185 -7.08 22.10 -4.94
N THR A 186 -8.26 22.57 -5.34
CA THR A 186 -8.52 23.09 -6.67
C THR A 186 -8.48 24.61 -6.61
N VAL A 187 -7.55 25.21 -7.34
CA VAL A 187 -7.26 26.64 -7.30
C VAL A 187 -7.56 27.27 -8.65
N ILE A 188 -8.38 28.31 -8.63
CA ILE A 188 -8.73 29.13 -9.80
C ILE A 188 -7.88 30.40 -9.76
N LYS A 189 -7.23 30.74 -10.87
CA LYS A 189 -6.62 32.05 -11.10
C LYS A 189 -7.62 32.98 -11.75
N HIS A 190 -7.94 34.08 -11.07
CA HIS A 190 -8.81 35.12 -11.58
C HIS A 190 -8.09 36.07 -12.53
N ALA A 191 -8.86 36.83 -13.32
CA ALA A 191 -8.34 37.77 -14.31
C ALA A 191 -7.53 38.93 -13.69
N ASP A 192 -7.84 39.30 -12.45
CA ASP A 192 -7.11 40.29 -11.64
C ASP A 192 -5.79 39.75 -11.06
N GLY A 193 -5.48 38.46 -11.28
CA GLY A 193 -4.29 37.79 -10.80
C GLY A 193 -4.43 37.16 -9.41
N MET A 194 -5.60 37.26 -8.77
CA MET A 194 -5.86 36.62 -7.48
C MET A 194 -6.07 35.11 -7.63
N PHE A 195 -5.70 34.36 -6.59
CA PHE A 195 -5.96 32.92 -6.50
C PHE A 195 -7.11 32.65 -5.55
N GLU A 196 -8.04 31.79 -5.97
CA GLU A 196 -9.15 31.31 -5.14
C GLU A 196 -9.07 29.80 -5.00
N ILE A 197 -9.08 29.30 -3.75
CA ILE A 197 -9.23 27.87 -3.48
C ILE A 197 -10.72 27.52 -3.62
N SER A 198 -11.12 27.16 -4.84
CA SER A 198 -12.51 26.81 -5.20
C SER A 198 -13.00 25.52 -4.55
N ASN A 199 -12.11 24.56 -4.28
CA ASN A 199 -12.44 23.31 -3.63
C ASN A 199 -11.27 22.81 -2.78
N SER A 200 -11.57 22.22 -1.63
CA SER A 200 -10.59 21.61 -0.74
C SER A 200 -11.10 20.27 -0.23
N LYS A 201 -10.34 19.20 -0.49
CA LYS A 201 -10.55 17.87 0.05
C LYS A 201 -9.41 17.53 1.00
N VAL A 202 -9.66 17.69 2.30
CA VAL A 202 -8.71 17.29 3.34
C VAL A 202 -8.98 15.84 3.73
N VAL A 203 -7.96 15.00 3.69
CA VAL A 203 -8.05 13.56 4.00
C VAL A 203 -7.29 13.24 5.27
N GLN A 204 -7.63 12.11 5.91
CA GLN A 204 -6.91 11.62 7.08
C GLN A 204 -5.55 11.05 6.68
N LYS A 205 -4.49 11.82 6.90
CA LYS A 205 -3.09 11.45 6.59
C LYS A 205 -2.50 10.68 7.77
N ARG A 206 -2.74 9.36 7.85
CA ARG A 206 -2.27 8.53 8.98
C ARG A 206 -0.79 8.20 8.94
N HIS A 207 -0.24 8.11 7.73
CA HIS A 207 1.12 7.68 7.48
C HIS A 207 1.86 8.72 6.65
N VAL A 208 3.16 8.79 6.87
CA VAL A 208 4.08 9.66 6.17
C VAL A 208 5.34 8.88 5.79
N LEU A 209 5.86 9.12 4.59
CA LEU A 209 7.22 8.68 4.27
C LEU A 209 8.21 9.78 4.67
N VAL A 210 9.19 9.35 5.46
CA VAL A 210 10.35 10.16 5.83
C VAL A 210 11.61 9.35 5.61
N ARG A 211 12.76 10.02 5.52
CA ARG A 211 14.03 9.32 5.32
C ARG A 211 14.90 9.44 6.58
N PRO A 212 15.56 8.36 7.02
CA PRO A 212 16.51 8.45 8.12
C PRO A 212 17.60 9.51 7.86
N ASP A 213 18.09 10.11 8.95
CA ASP A 213 19.25 11.00 8.95
C ASP A 213 20.51 10.32 8.38
N THR A 214 20.58 9.00 8.52
CA THR A 214 21.63 8.12 7.96
C THR A 214 21.37 7.74 6.49
N GLY A 215 20.38 8.37 5.83
CA GLY A 215 20.03 8.03 4.47
C GLY A 215 19.35 6.66 4.35
N GLY A 216 19.16 6.19 3.12
CA GLY A 216 18.49 4.91 2.85
C GLY A 216 17.05 5.05 2.34
N LYS A 217 16.33 3.92 2.32
CA LYS A 217 14.94 3.83 1.86
C LYS A 217 14.03 4.72 2.72
N PRO A 218 12.92 5.26 2.17
CA PRO A 218 11.91 5.90 2.99
C PRO A 218 11.43 4.89 4.04
N ILE A 219 11.20 5.39 5.24
CA ILE A 219 10.53 4.66 6.30
C ILE A 219 9.16 5.28 6.50
N GLU A 220 8.20 4.42 6.75
CA GLU A 220 6.85 4.83 7.10
C GLU A 220 6.80 5.19 8.58
N GLN A 221 6.27 6.37 8.90
CA GLN A 221 5.98 6.80 10.26
C GLN A 221 4.52 7.24 10.37
N SER A 222 3.97 7.14 11.59
CA SER A 222 2.64 7.68 11.86
C SER A 222 2.68 9.20 11.97
N VAL A 223 1.72 9.86 11.33
CA VAL A 223 1.48 11.29 11.51
C VAL A 223 0.80 11.50 12.88
N PRO A 224 1.23 12.47 13.71
CA PRO A 224 0.59 12.77 14.99
C PRO A 224 -0.94 12.95 14.85
N GLU A 225 -1.72 12.35 15.75
CA GLU A 225 -3.20 12.32 15.64
C GLU A 225 -3.82 13.71 15.50
N ASP A 226 -3.24 14.71 16.19
CA ASP A 226 -3.71 16.10 16.14
C ASP A 226 -3.50 16.76 14.77
N ARG A 227 -2.68 16.16 13.90
CA ARG A 227 -2.34 16.64 12.55
C ARG A 227 -3.05 15.89 11.43
N GLN A 228 -3.48 14.65 11.64
CA GLN A 228 -3.94 13.77 10.56
C GLN A 228 -5.10 14.35 9.73
N LEU A 229 -5.99 15.12 10.37
CA LEU A 229 -7.14 15.77 9.74
C LEU A 229 -6.93 17.26 9.45
N ARG A 230 -5.73 17.80 9.73
CA ARG A 230 -5.40 19.19 9.38
C ARG A 230 -4.95 19.25 7.92
N PRO A 231 -5.19 20.37 7.22
CA PRO A 231 -4.56 20.63 5.93
C PRO A 231 -3.04 20.49 6.05
N SER A 232 -2.44 19.74 5.13
CA SER A 232 -0.99 19.64 5.06
C SER A 232 -0.35 20.92 4.55
N LEU A 233 -1.05 21.72 3.74
CA LEU A 233 -0.52 22.97 3.19
C LEU A 233 -1.30 24.16 3.74
N THR A 234 -0.59 25.26 3.97
CA THR A 234 -1.20 26.57 4.28
C THR A 234 -1.71 27.23 2.98
N PRO A 235 -2.65 28.18 3.07
CA PRO A 235 -3.13 28.93 1.90
C PRO A 235 -1.99 29.57 1.09
N SER A 236 -1.02 30.20 1.75
CA SER A 236 0.14 30.82 1.08
C SER A 236 1.03 29.79 0.35
N GLU A 237 1.17 28.59 0.89
CA GLU A 237 1.90 27.50 0.22
C GLU A 237 1.14 26.97 -1.01
N ILE A 238 -0.19 26.88 -0.91
CA ILE A 238 -1.06 26.48 -2.04
C ILE A 238 -0.97 27.53 -3.16
N GLU A 239 -1.02 28.81 -2.81
CA GLU A 239 -0.86 29.92 -3.76
C GLU A 239 0.53 29.89 -4.43
N GLU A 240 1.60 29.69 -3.66
CA GLU A 240 2.96 29.63 -4.19
C GLU A 240 3.15 28.44 -5.15
N ALA A 241 2.65 27.25 -4.77
CA ALA A 241 2.67 26.06 -5.63
C ALA A 241 1.87 26.29 -6.93
N THR A 242 0.71 26.94 -6.83
CA THR A 242 -0.14 27.34 -7.95
C THR A 242 0.58 28.30 -8.89
N ARG A 243 1.16 29.37 -8.33
CA ARG A 243 1.91 30.40 -9.06
C ARG A 243 3.08 29.77 -9.83
N VAL A 244 3.84 28.90 -9.19
CA VAL A 244 4.98 28.21 -9.83
C VAL A 244 4.49 27.29 -10.94
N SER A 245 3.46 26.47 -10.71
CA SER A 245 2.90 25.56 -11.74
C SER A 245 2.45 26.31 -13.00
N ILE A 246 1.76 27.44 -12.83
CA ILE A 246 1.30 28.30 -13.95
C ILE A 246 2.50 28.88 -14.70
N ARG A 247 3.43 29.55 -14.01
CA ARG A 247 4.59 30.18 -14.66
C ARG A 247 5.48 29.18 -15.38
N VAL A 248 5.70 28.01 -14.78
CA VAL A 248 6.46 26.93 -15.40
C VAL A 248 5.77 26.42 -16.66
N SER A 249 4.43 26.33 -16.65
CA SER A 249 3.63 25.97 -17.82
C SER A 249 3.65 27.02 -18.92
N GLU A 250 3.63 28.32 -18.57
CA GLU A 250 3.79 29.44 -19.51
C GLU A 250 5.17 29.39 -20.18
N ILE A 251 6.25 29.22 -19.41
CA ILE A 251 7.62 29.08 -19.91
C ILE A 251 7.77 27.85 -20.81
N ALA A 252 7.17 26.73 -20.42
CA ALA A 252 7.22 25.48 -21.18
C ALA A 252 6.24 25.44 -22.36
N LYS A 253 5.36 26.45 -22.50
CA LYS A 253 4.27 26.52 -23.49
C LYS A 253 3.37 25.28 -23.53
N THR A 254 3.35 24.50 -22.45
CA THR A 254 2.60 23.25 -22.30
C THR A 254 2.28 23.04 -20.83
N PRO A 255 1.13 22.44 -20.46
CA PRO A 255 0.80 22.16 -19.07
C PRO A 255 1.90 21.37 -18.37
N GLN A 256 2.32 21.82 -17.19
CA GLN A 256 3.34 21.16 -16.37
C GLN A 256 2.76 20.75 -15.01
N ARG A 257 3.36 19.68 -14.48
CA ARG A 257 3.29 19.30 -13.08
C ARG A 257 4.61 19.72 -12.45
N VAL A 258 4.53 20.39 -11.31
CA VAL A 258 5.70 20.70 -10.47
C VAL A 258 5.63 19.92 -9.18
N GLU A 259 6.76 19.39 -8.73
CA GLU A 259 6.88 18.66 -7.45
C GLU A 259 7.67 19.50 -6.46
N PHE A 260 7.24 19.48 -5.21
CA PHE A 260 7.85 20.28 -4.15
C PHE A 260 7.91 19.55 -2.81
N THR A 261 8.88 19.96 -2.01
CA THR A 261 9.03 19.58 -0.61
C THR A 261 9.14 20.85 0.22
N TYR A 262 8.46 20.90 1.36
CA TYR A 262 8.66 21.92 2.38
C TYR A 262 9.91 21.57 3.18
N GLY A 263 10.98 22.33 2.95
CA GLY A 263 12.29 22.06 3.49
C GLY A 263 13.17 23.30 3.47
N PHE A 264 14.44 23.12 3.86
CA PHE A 264 15.40 24.22 3.82
C PHE A 264 15.85 24.48 2.39
N GLY A 265 15.41 25.61 1.85
CA GLY A 265 15.86 26.12 0.56
C GLY A 265 17.27 26.73 0.63
N PRO A 266 17.78 27.27 -0.49
CA PRO A 266 19.07 27.97 -0.54
C PRO A 266 19.16 29.16 0.42
N THR A 267 18.02 29.70 0.86
CA THR A 267 17.91 30.82 1.79
C THR A 267 18.19 30.43 3.25
N GLY A 268 18.25 29.14 3.57
CA GLY A 268 18.34 28.64 4.94
C GLY A 268 17.05 28.80 5.74
N LYS A 269 15.94 29.22 5.09
CA LYS A 269 14.60 29.24 5.68
C LYS A 269 13.78 28.02 5.25
N LEU A 270 12.79 27.70 6.05
CA LEU A 270 11.85 26.61 5.79
C LEU A 270 10.76 27.11 4.83
N GLU A 271 10.78 26.60 3.59
CA GLU A 271 9.95 27.08 2.49
C GLU A 271 9.66 25.93 1.49
N LEU A 272 8.77 26.17 0.51
CA LEU A 272 8.58 25.22 -0.57
C LEU A 272 9.80 25.21 -1.49
N VAL A 273 10.44 24.06 -1.62
CA VAL A 273 11.56 23.82 -2.53
C VAL A 273 11.09 22.88 -3.64
N PHE A 274 11.16 23.35 -4.87
CA PHE A 274 10.69 22.62 -6.04
C PHE A 274 11.80 21.74 -6.61
N ASN A 275 11.48 20.45 -6.76
CA ASN A 275 12.46 19.41 -7.09
C ASN A 275 12.32 18.90 -8.52
N GLU A 276 11.15 19.06 -9.15
CA GLU A 276 10.93 18.59 -10.51
C GLU A 276 9.85 19.41 -11.22
N ALA A 277 10.00 19.57 -12.54
CA ALA A 277 8.96 20.06 -13.42
C ALA A 277 8.90 19.16 -14.66
N ALA A 278 7.73 18.58 -14.92
CA ALA A 278 7.49 17.66 -16.01
C ALA A 278 6.19 18.00 -16.74
N LYS A 279 6.09 17.63 -18.02
CA LYS A 279 4.86 17.81 -18.80
C LYS A 279 3.71 17.07 -18.13
N TYR A 280 2.64 17.79 -17.79
CA TYR A 280 1.41 17.21 -17.30
C TYR A 280 0.57 16.76 -18.50
N ALA A 281 0.33 15.46 -18.58
CA ALA A 281 -0.76 14.95 -19.39
C ALA A 281 -1.94 14.78 -18.44
N LYS A 282 -2.97 15.62 -18.58
CA LYS A 282 -4.27 15.40 -17.94
C LYS A 282 -4.62 13.93 -18.25
N PRO A 283 -4.84 13.05 -17.25
CA PRO A 283 -5.46 11.77 -17.52
C PRO A 283 -6.70 12.11 -18.34
N GLN A 284 -6.81 11.59 -19.58
CA GLN A 284 -8.03 11.80 -20.34
C GLN A 284 -9.19 11.50 -19.39
N GLU A 285 -10.16 12.42 -19.28
CA GLU A 285 -11.48 12.06 -18.80
C GLU A 285 -11.83 10.81 -19.59
N LYS A 286 -11.78 9.67 -18.90
CA LYS A 286 -11.99 8.40 -19.56
C LYS A 286 -13.42 8.49 -20.05
N ASP A 287 -13.59 8.44 -21.37
CA ASP A 287 -14.85 8.09 -21.99
C ASP A 287 -15.51 7.02 -21.12
N VAL A 288 -16.70 7.35 -20.64
CA VAL A 288 -17.52 6.55 -19.70
C VAL A 288 -18.10 5.33 -20.42
N SER A 289 -17.33 4.72 -21.32
CA SER A 289 -17.69 3.50 -22.00
C SER A 289 -17.21 2.31 -21.19
N TYR A 290 -18.15 1.53 -20.68
CA TYR A 290 -17.90 0.17 -20.24
C TYR A 290 -17.10 -0.58 -21.31
N LYS A 291 -15.87 -0.99 -21.00
CA LYS A 291 -15.01 -1.71 -21.94
C LYS A 291 -14.62 -3.06 -21.37
N THR A 292 -15.11 -4.11 -22.02
CA THR A 292 -14.71 -5.49 -21.76
C THR A 292 -13.62 -5.88 -22.73
N LEU A 293 -12.47 -6.32 -22.20
CA LEU A 293 -11.42 -6.97 -22.98
C LEU A 293 -11.38 -8.45 -22.63
N THR A 294 -11.22 -9.31 -23.63
CA THR A 294 -11.02 -10.75 -23.42
C THR A 294 -9.79 -11.24 -24.19
N GLY A 295 -8.99 -12.11 -23.59
CA GLY A 295 -7.85 -12.73 -24.26
C GLY A 295 -7.27 -13.88 -23.45
N LYS A 296 -6.25 -14.58 -23.95
CA LYS A 296 -5.58 -15.65 -23.21
C LYS A 296 -4.27 -15.16 -22.63
N VAL A 297 -3.86 -15.66 -21.47
CA VAL A 297 -2.51 -15.42 -20.93
C VAL A 297 -1.50 -16.14 -21.81
N ASP A 298 -0.66 -15.38 -22.49
CA ASP A 298 0.28 -15.90 -23.48
C ASP A 298 1.65 -16.24 -22.86
N PHE A 299 2.00 -15.57 -21.75
CA PHE A 299 3.30 -15.75 -21.09
C PHE A 299 3.27 -15.42 -19.60
N ILE A 300 4.15 -16.06 -18.81
CA ILE A 300 4.30 -15.81 -17.37
C ILE A 300 5.73 -15.37 -17.08
N VAL A 301 5.88 -14.34 -16.25
CA VAL A 301 7.18 -13.83 -15.81
C VAL A 301 7.27 -13.99 -14.29
N ASN A 302 8.10 -14.94 -13.85
CA ASN A 302 8.36 -15.21 -12.44
C ASN A 302 9.80 -14.83 -12.02
N THR A 303 10.72 -14.76 -12.98
CA THR A 303 12.16 -14.50 -12.77
C THR A 303 12.75 -13.60 -13.86
N LEU A 304 13.99 -13.14 -13.67
CA LEU A 304 14.78 -12.51 -14.74
C LEU A 304 14.94 -13.40 -15.99
N GLY A 305 15.12 -14.71 -15.80
CA GLY A 305 15.27 -15.67 -16.90
C GLY A 305 14.04 -15.71 -17.81
N ASP A 306 12.85 -15.63 -17.21
CA ASP A 306 11.57 -15.59 -17.93
C ASP A 306 11.43 -14.30 -18.74
N SER A 307 11.84 -13.16 -18.18
CA SER A 307 11.80 -11.86 -18.86
C SER A 307 12.70 -11.85 -20.11
N LYS A 308 13.92 -12.40 -20.00
CA LYS A 308 14.82 -12.55 -21.15
C LYS A 308 14.25 -13.50 -22.20
N THR A 309 13.59 -14.56 -21.77
CA THR A 309 12.95 -15.53 -22.66
C THR A 309 11.78 -14.89 -23.41
N LEU A 310 10.92 -14.15 -22.72
CA LEU A 310 9.83 -13.37 -23.32
C LEU A 310 10.34 -12.43 -24.41
N ILE A 311 11.40 -11.66 -24.13
CA ILE A 311 11.98 -10.73 -25.11
C ILE A 311 12.53 -11.48 -26.32
N LYS A 312 13.20 -12.62 -26.12
CA LYS A 312 13.69 -13.45 -27.23
C LYS A 312 12.54 -13.91 -28.12
N LYS A 313 11.44 -14.39 -27.52
CA LYS A 313 10.23 -14.82 -28.24
C LYS A 313 9.57 -13.69 -29.02
N LEU A 314 9.45 -12.50 -28.40
CA LEU A 314 8.95 -11.30 -29.08
C LEU A 314 9.83 -10.89 -30.26
N LYS A 315 11.16 -10.97 -30.13
CA LYS A 315 12.11 -10.70 -31.24
C LYS A 315 12.03 -11.73 -32.36
N MET A 316 11.64 -12.96 -32.05
CA MET A 316 11.40 -14.02 -33.03
C MET A 316 10.02 -13.93 -33.71
N GLY A 317 9.20 -12.93 -33.36
CA GLY A 317 7.89 -12.70 -33.95
C GLY A 317 6.76 -13.52 -33.36
N GLU A 318 6.94 -14.12 -32.18
CA GLU A 318 5.83 -14.82 -31.51
C GLU A 318 4.71 -13.84 -31.10
N ASP A 319 3.46 -14.25 -31.31
CA ASP A 319 2.29 -13.42 -30.99
C ASP A 319 1.91 -13.51 -29.51
N ILE A 320 2.68 -12.80 -28.67
CA ILE A 320 2.43 -12.69 -27.22
C ILE A 320 1.76 -11.35 -26.93
N ASN A 321 0.59 -11.35 -26.30
CA ASN A 321 -0.24 -10.16 -26.06
C ASN A 321 -0.52 -9.92 -24.57
N ILE A 322 -0.89 -10.95 -23.81
CA ILE A 322 -1.15 -10.88 -22.37
C ILE A 322 -0.05 -11.56 -21.58
N VAL A 323 0.62 -10.82 -20.71
CA VAL A 323 1.70 -11.30 -19.85
C VAL A 323 1.29 -11.23 -18.39
N TYR A 324 1.44 -12.33 -17.66
CA TYR A 324 1.21 -12.41 -16.23
C TYR A 324 2.53 -12.28 -15.47
N VAL A 325 2.68 -11.23 -14.66
CA VAL A 325 3.83 -11.05 -13.75
C VAL A 325 3.44 -11.62 -12.40
N THR A 326 4.25 -12.51 -11.82
CA THR A 326 3.88 -13.15 -10.55
C THR A 326 4.16 -12.24 -9.34
N GLN A 327 3.41 -12.45 -8.26
CA GLN A 327 3.65 -11.78 -6.98
C GLN A 327 5.03 -12.14 -6.40
N HIS A 328 5.53 -13.35 -6.68
CA HIS A 328 6.85 -13.79 -6.26
C HIS A 328 7.97 -12.93 -6.85
N LEU A 329 7.89 -12.55 -8.13
CA LEU A 329 8.88 -11.69 -8.76
C LEU A 329 8.98 -10.32 -8.06
N VAL A 330 7.83 -9.75 -7.72
CA VAL A 330 7.76 -8.45 -7.03
C VAL A 330 8.21 -8.56 -5.57
N ALA A 331 7.84 -9.63 -4.88
CA ALA A 331 8.26 -9.91 -3.51
C ALA A 331 9.77 -10.17 -3.39
N ALA A 332 10.39 -10.77 -4.40
CA ALA A 332 11.83 -11.02 -4.46
C ALA A 332 12.68 -9.75 -4.68
N MET A 333 12.04 -8.60 -4.94
CA MET A 333 12.71 -7.33 -5.29
C MET A 333 13.69 -7.45 -6.47
N ASP A 334 13.45 -8.38 -7.41
CA ASP A 334 14.30 -8.56 -8.58
C ASP A 334 13.96 -7.48 -9.63
N GLU A 335 14.55 -6.29 -9.46
CA GLU A 335 14.36 -5.14 -10.36
C GLU A 335 14.85 -5.39 -11.79
N SER A 336 15.70 -6.39 -12.00
CA SER A 336 16.31 -6.65 -13.29
C SER A 336 15.34 -7.32 -14.28
N ALA A 337 14.41 -8.12 -13.78
CA ALA A 337 13.36 -8.75 -14.59
C ALA A 337 12.35 -7.73 -15.13
N LEU A 338 11.92 -6.80 -14.27
CA LEU A 338 10.98 -5.75 -14.65
C LEU A 338 11.60 -4.75 -15.63
N LEU A 339 12.89 -4.44 -15.46
CA LEU A 339 13.63 -3.58 -16.39
C LEU A 339 13.73 -4.18 -17.81
N GLU A 340 13.81 -5.50 -17.93
CA GLU A 340 13.78 -6.18 -19.22
C GLU A 340 12.41 -5.98 -19.92
N LEU A 341 11.29 -6.09 -19.18
CA LEU A 341 9.95 -5.83 -19.71
C LEU A 341 9.79 -4.41 -20.26
N GLU A 342 10.36 -3.41 -19.58
CA GLU A 342 10.36 -1.99 -20.00
C GLU A 342 10.98 -1.80 -21.41
N ASN A 343 11.89 -2.68 -21.83
CA ASN A 343 12.64 -2.59 -23.10
C ASN A 343 11.97 -3.31 -24.28
N THR A 344 10.74 -3.80 -24.12
CA THR A 344 10.03 -4.49 -25.20
C THR A 344 9.47 -3.50 -26.23
N SER A 345 9.71 -3.76 -27.52
CA SER A 345 9.17 -2.93 -28.61
C SER A 345 7.66 -3.10 -28.79
N LYS A 346 7.13 -4.29 -28.47
CA LYS A 346 5.69 -4.61 -28.53
C LYS A 346 4.98 -4.09 -27.29
N LYS A 347 3.84 -3.41 -27.47
CA LYS A 347 2.98 -2.98 -26.35
C LYS A 347 2.15 -4.16 -25.84
N LEU A 348 2.54 -4.65 -24.67
CA LEU A 348 1.90 -5.77 -23.99
C LEU A 348 0.75 -5.30 -23.09
N LEU A 349 -0.22 -6.19 -22.88
CA LEU A 349 -1.14 -6.14 -21.75
C LEU A 349 -0.50 -6.94 -20.59
N ILE A 350 -0.30 -6.30 -19.45
CA ILE A 350 0.39 -6.92 -18.31
C ILE A 350 -0.57 -7.01 -17.13
N LEU A 351 -0.79 -8.24 -16.65
CA LEU A 351 -1.43 -8.53 -15.38
C LEU A 351 -0.34 -8.43 -14.31
N TYR A 352 -0.45 -7.42 -13.43
CA TYR A 352 0.60 -7.05 -12.48
C TYR A 352 0.13 -7.19 -11.02
N PRO A 353 0.96 -7.71 -10.09
CA PRO A 353 0.56 -7.90 -8.69
C PRO A 353 0.48 -6.58 -7.93
N GLY A 354 -0.50 -6.47 -7.03
CA GLY A 354 -0.63 -5.37 -6.07
C GLY A 354 -2.04 -4.81 -5.90
N SER A 355 -2.27 -4.13 -4.77
CA SER A 355 -3.28 -3.08 -4.63
C SER A 355 -2.63 -1.73 -4.97
N SER A 356 -3.37 -0.62 -4.92
CA SER A 356 -2.98 0.74 -5.33
C SER A 356 -1.70 1.34 -4.69
N SER A 357 -0.87 0.55 -4.00
CA SER A 357 0.35 0.89 -3.27
C SER A 357 1.67 0.46 -3.94
N THR A 358 1.67 -0.13 -5.14
CA THR A 358 2.89 -0.44 -5.93
C THR A 358 3.11 0.53 -7.10
N THR A 359 3.14 1.84 -6.82
CA THR A 359 2.87 2.92 -7.81
C THR A 359 4.04 3.41 -8.67
N HIS A 360 5.32 3.13 -8.39
CA HIS A 360 6.38 3.72 -9.22
C HIS A 360 6.66 2.94 -10.52
N ARG A 361 6.54 1.61 -10.52
CA ARG A 361 6.95 0.76 -11.66
C ARG A 361 5.82 0.47 -12.65
N ASP A 362 4.59 0.31 -12.17
CA ASP A 362 3.43 0.24 -13.05
C ASP A 362 3.30 1.55 -13.86
N GLN A 363 3.57 2.70 -13.25
CA GLN A 363 3.63 4.00 -13.92
C GLN A 363 4.70 4.05 -15.02
N ILE A 364 5.90 3.50 -14.79
CA ILE A 364 6.95 3.44 -15.82
C ILE A 364 6.51 2.55 -16.99
N LEU A 365 5.99 1.35 -16.72
CA LEU A 365 5.51 0.45 -17.77
C LEU A 365 4.33 1.07 -18.55
N ARG A 366 3.42 1.78 -17.86
CA ARG A 366 2.36 2.59 -18.47
C ARG A 366 2.91 3.70 -19.35
N GLN A 367 3.93 4.44 -18.89
CA GLN A 367 4.62 5.46 -19.69
C GLN A 367 5.32 4.89 -20.92
N MET A 368 5.81 3.65 -20.83
CA MET A 368 6.35 2.90 -21.97
C MET A 368 5.23 2.33 -22.86
N GLY A 369 3.96 2.61 -22.60
CA GLY A 369 2.83 2.26 -23.45
C GLY A 369 2.24 0.86 -23.21
N HIS A 370 2.68 0.15 -22.18
CA HIS A 370 2.02 -1.09 -21.76
C HIS A 370 0.67 -0.81 -21.11
N LYS A 371 -0.28 -1.73 -21.29
CA LYS A 371 -1.56 -1.68 -20.58
C LYS A 371 -1.45 -2.52 -19.32
N ILE A 372 -1.34 -1.86 -18.17
CA ILE A 372 -1.21 -2.55 -16.88
C ILE A 372 -2.57 -2.66 -16.19
N TYR A 373 -2.90 -3.87 -15.74
CA TYR A 373 -4.09 -4.13 -14.92
C TYR A 373 -3.68 -4.90 -13.66
N LEU A 374 -4.09 -4.37 -12.51
CA LEU A 374 -3.73 -4.94 -11.21
C LEU A 374 -4.67 -6.10 -10.88
N TYR A 375 -4.11 -7.28 -10.61
CA TYR A 375 -4.93 -8.48 -10.38
C TYR A 375 -5.16 -8.83 -8.90
N GLY A 376 -4.52 -8.12 -7.97
CA GLY A 376 -4.57 -8.44 -6.53
C GLY A 376 -3.79 -9.71 -6.21
N VAL A 377 -4.46 -10.71 -5.64
CA VAL A 377 -3.89 -12.01 -5.21
C VAL A 377 -4.22 -13.19 -6.15
N ARG A 378 -4.80 -12.93 -7.32
CA ARG A 378 -5.20 -13.95 -8.31
C ARG A 378 -3.97 -14.58 -8.99
N ASN A 379 -4.05 -15.87 -9.35
CA ASN A 379 -3.02 -16.55 -10.14
C ASN A 379 -3.54 -16.91 -11.54
N PHE A 380 -2.65 -16.94 -12.53
CA PHE A 380 -2.97 -17.27 -13.91
C PHE A 380 -1.97 -18.28 -14.47
N LYS A 381 -2.43 -19.16 -15.37
CA LYS A 381 -1.63 -20.11 -16.15
C LYS A 381 -1.57 -19.68 -17.61
N ILE A 382 -0.54 -20.12 -18.33
CA ILE A 382 -0.48 -19.93 -19.80
C ILE A 382 -1.68 -20.64 -20.42
N GLY A 383 -2.41 -19.93 -21.28
CA GLY A 383 -3.63 -20.37 -21.93
C GLY A 383 -4.93 -19.94 -21.23
N ASP A 384 -4.86 -19.41 -20.01
CA ASP A 384 -6.04 -18.97 -19.27
C ASP A 384 -6.74 -17.81 -19.99
N LEU A 385 -8.02 -17.98 -20.30
CA LEU A 385 -8.90 -16.94 -20.80
C LEU A 385 -9.16 -15.94 -19.67
N VAL A 386 -8.87 -14.67 -19.90
CA VAL A 386 -9.08 -13.57 -18.97
C VAL A 386 -10.07 -12.57 -19.54
N LYS A 387 -10.94 -12.05 -18.69
CA LYS A 387 -11.85 -10.94 -18.95
C LYS A 387 -11.42 -9.77 -18.08
N ILE A 388 -11.29 -8.60 -18.67
CA ILE A 388 -10.94 -7.37 -17.98
C ILE A 388 -12.08 -6.39 -18.19
N GLU A 389 -12.76 -6.05 -17.12
CA GLU A 389 -13.91 -5.15 -17.11
C GLU A 389 -13.48 -3.81 -16.52
N ILE A 390 -13.49 -2.78 -17.36
CA ILE A 390 -13.01 -1.45 -16.97
C ILE A 390 -14.24 -0.61 -16.61
N ASN A 391 -14.34 -0.21 -15.34
CA ASN A 391 -15.41 0.62 -14.81
C ASN A 391 -14.84 1.78 -13.98
N ASN A 392 -15.19 3.03 -14.30
CA ASN A 392 -14.77 4.24 -13.57
C ASN A 392 -13.26 4.31 -13.27
N GLY A 393 -12.44 3.88 -14.23
CA GLY A 393 -10.98 3.90 -14.10
C GLY A 393 -10.37 2.77 -13.27
N SER A 394 -11.19 1.97 -12.59
CA SER A 394 -10.85 0.68 -12.01
C SER A 394 -10.99 -0.43 -13.06
N ALA A 395 -10.15 -1.46 -12.96
CA ALA A 395 -10.24 -2.62 -13.84
C ALA A 395 -10.40 -3.86 -12.97
N GLU A 396 -11.50 -4.56 -13.16
CA GLU A 396 -11.71 -5.88 -12.57
C GLU A 396 -11.21 -6.94 -13.53
N ILE A 397 -10.43 -7.89 -13.02
CA ILE A 397 -9.83 -8.96 -13.83
C ILE A 397 -10.43 -10.28 -13.37
N THR A 398 -11.07 -10.97 -14.31
CA THR A 398 -11.69 -12.28 -14.11
C THR A 398 -10.97 -13.31 -14.95
N ASN A 399 -10.50 -14.39 -14.34
CA ASN A 399 -9.97 -15.53 -15.08
C ASN A 399 -11.15 -16.44 -15.49
N LEU A 400 -11.56 -16.36 -16.76
CA LEU A 400 -12.67 -17.14 -17.35
C LEU A 400 -12.30 -18.60 -17.63
N SER A 401 -11.02 -18.94 -17.79
CA SER A 401 -10.57 -20.34 -17.91
C SER A 401 -10.46 -21.02 -16.56
N SER A 402 -10.34 -20.22 -15.50
CA SER A 402 -10.40 -20.73 -14.17
C SER A 402 -11.86 -21.07 -13.82
N ASN A 403 -12.12 -22.36 -13.63
CA ASN A 403 -13.14 -22.79 -12.68
C ASN A 403 -12.71 -22.52 -11.22
N TYR A 404 -11.71 -21.65 -10.99
CA TYR A 404 -11.28 -21.25 -9.67
C TYR A 404 -12.34 -20.33 -9.08
N GLN A 405 -13.28 -20.96 -8.40
CA GLN A 405 -13.98 -20.34 -7.30
C GLN A 405 -12.91 -19.70 -6.37
N ASN A 406 -13.08 -18.43 -6.00
CA ASN A 406 -12.19 -17.75 -5.05
C ASN A 406 -12.25 -18.48 -3.69
N TYR A 407 -11.40 -19.48 -3.52
CA TYR A 407 -11.34 -20.33 -2.33
C TYR A 407 -10.67 -19.64 -1.16
N ILE A 408 -9.76 -18.70 -1.43
CA ILE A 408 -9.11 -17.89 -0.42
C ILE A 408 -9.17 -16.41 -0.82
N ILE A 409 -9.54 -15.55 0.14
CA ILE A 409 -9.73 -14.11 -0.06
C ILE A 409 -8.98 -13.36 1.05
N PRO A 410 -8.22 -12.28 0.76
CA PRO A 410 -7.65 -11.42 1.80
C PRO A 410 -8.74 -10.88 2.72
N LEU A 411 -8.47 -10.75 4.03
CA LEU A 411 -9.51 -10.32 4.98
C LEU A 411 -10.09 -8.95 4.59
N GLU A 412 -9.27 -8.00 4.17
CA GLU A 412 -9.66 -6.63 3.78
C GLU A 412 -10.57 -6.59 2.53
N GLU A 413 -10.53 -7.63 1.70
CA GLU A 413 -11.34 -7.76 0.48
C GLU A 413 -12.57 -8.65 0.67
N GLY A 414 -12.71 -9.27 1.86
CA GLY A 414 -13.77 -10.24 2.15
C GLY A 414 -15.17 -9.71 1.86
N PHE A 415 -15.43 -8.43 2.12
CA PHE A 415 -16.75 -7.83 1.98
C PHE A 415 -17.29 -7.90 0.54
N LEU A 416 -16.39 -7.94 -0.45
CA LEU A 416 -16.73 -8.10 -1.87
C LEU A 416 -17.27 -9.49 -2.21
N ALA A 417 -16.95 -10.50 -1.39
CA ALA A 417 -17.42 -11.86 -1.56
C ALA A 417 -18.90 -12.04 -1.14
N GLY A 418 -19.41 -11.13 -0.30
CA GLY A 418 -20.78 -11.16 0.21
C GLY A 418 -21.05 -12.27 1.23
N LEU A 419 -22.12 -12.09 2.00
CA LEU A 419 -22.51 -12.95 3.13
C LEU A 419 -22.51 -14.44 2.77
N GLU A 420 -23.12 -14.81 1.65
CA GLU A 420 -23.31 -16.20 1.20
C GLU A 420 -21.99 -16.98 1.00
N ASN A 421 -20.87 -16.30 0.71
CA ASN A 421 -19.59 -16.94 0.48
C ASN A 421 -18.67 -16.98 1.71
N ILE A 422 -18.87 -16.07 2.67
CA ILE A 422 -17.92 -15.87 3.77
C ILE A 422 -18.55 -15.86 5.18
N GLY A 423 -19.88 -15.85 5.31
CA GLY A 423 -20.56 -15.79 6.60
C GLY A 423 -20.48 -14.43 7.30
N GLY A 424 -21.25 -14.27 8.37
CA GLY A 424 -21.48 -12.97 9.03
C GLY A 424 -20.24 -12.38 9.70
N LYS A 425 -19.50 -13.20 10.47
CA LYS A 425 -18.28 -12.74 11.16
C LYS A 425 -17.21 -12.23 10.20
N ALA A 426 -16.95 -12.99 9.13
CA ALA A 426 -15.95 -12.60 8.15
C ALA A 426 -16.38 -11.35 7.39
N LEU A 427 -17.67 -11.24 7.05
CA LEU A 427 -18.24 -10.06 6.39
C LEU A 427 -18.02 -8.82 7.25
N ARG A 428 -18.50 -8.83 8.50
CA ARG A 428 -18.33 -7.68 9.41
C ARG A 428 -16.86 -7.34 9.64
N LEU A 429 -16.03 -8.34 9.89
CA LEU A 429 -14.61 -8.10 10.16
C LEU A 429 -13.88 -7.53 8.93
N SER A 430 -14.24 -7.99 7.73
CA SER A 430 -13.71 -7.46 6.46
C SER A 430 -14.14 -6.03 6.18
N GLU A 431 -15.38 -5.66 6.50
CA GLU A 431 -15.87 -4.28 6.38
C GLU A 431 -15.12 -3.36 7.34
N ILE A 432 -14.94 -3.77 8.61
CA ILE A 432 -14.15 -3.04 9.61
C ILE A 432 -12.72 -2.82 9.13
N ALA A 433 -12.08 -3.88 8.61
CA ALA A 433 -10.73 -3.80 8.07
C ALA A 433 -10.66 -2.82 6.86
N SER A 434 -11.66 -2.85 5.98
CA SER A 434 -11.73 -1.96 4.80
C SER A 434 -11.83 -0.47 5.15
N GLN A 435 -12.38 -0.13 6.33
CA GLN A 435 -12.44 1.24 6.86
C GLN A 435 -11.13 1.70 7.52
N GLY A 436 -10.09 0.85 7.46
CA GLY A 436 -8.81 1.08 8.11
C GLY A 436 -8.89 1.03 9.64
N ILE A 437 -9.91 0.42 10.22
CA ILE A 437 -9.93 0.13 11.66
C ILE A 437 -9.02 -1.07 11.88
N SER A 438 -8.14 -0.99 12.88
CA SER A 438 -7.11 -2.02 13.10
C SER A 438 -7.74 -3.36 13.47
N THR A 439 -7.54 -4.37 12.64
CA THR A 439 -7.90 -5.78 12.89
C THR A 439 -6.65 -6.66 12.76
N PRO A 440 -6.63 -7.88 13.31
CA PRO A 440 -5.55 -8.81 13.02
C PRO A 440 -5.51 -9.14 11.52
N GLY A 441 -4.33 -9.05 10.89
CA GLY A 441 -4.16 -9.41 9.48
C GLY A 441 -4.43 -10.89 9.22
N GLY A 442 -4.95 -11.22 8.04
CA GLY A 442 -5.37 -12.58 7.73
C GLY A 442 -6.05 -12.74 6.36
N PHE A 443 -6.62 -13.92 6.16
CA PHE A 443 -7.38 -14.30 4.96
C PHE A 443 -8.57 -15.20 5.32
N ILE A 444 -9.52 -15.33 4.40
CA ILE A 444 -10.76 -16.08 4.56
C ILE A 444 -10.75 -17.23 3.56
N VAL A 445 -10.92 -18.46 4.05
CA VAL A 445 -11.21 -19.63 3.23
C VAL A 445 -12.72 -19.74 3.06
N THR A 446 -13.22 -19.67 1.83
CA THR A 446 -14.65 -19.48 1.55
C THR A 446 -15.46 -20.77 1.69
N THR A 447 -16.78 -20.62 1.84
CA THR A 447 -17.73 -21.75 1.84
C THR A 447 -17.64 -22.62 0.59
N LYS A 448 -17.26 -22.01 -0.54
CA LYS A 448 -16.99 -22.68 -1.81
C LYS A 448 -15.83 -23.67 -1.73
N TYR A 449 -14.79 -23.35 -0.96
CA TYR A 449 -13.67 -24.29 -0.79
C TYR A 449 -14.08 -25.49 0.06
N GLN A 450 -14.84 -25.28 1.13
CA GLN A 450 -15.43 -26.37 1.90
C GLN A 450 -16.23 -27.29 0.98
N GLU A 451 -17.13 -26.73 0.17
CA GLU A 451 -17.93 -27.50 -0.79
C GLU A 451 -17.04 -28.27 -1.76
N SER A 452 -16.07 -27.62 -2.41
CA SER A 452 -15.17 -28.29 -3.36
C SER A 452 -14.33 -29.39 -2.71
N MET A 453 -13.82 -29.17 -1.50
CA MET A 453 -13.03 -30.14 -0.75
C MET A 453 -13.87 -31.38 -0.44
N LEU A 454 -15.13 -31.19 -0.05
CA LEU A 454 -16.06 -32.29 0.24
C LEU A 454 -16.50 -33.02 -1.03
N LYS A 455 -16.74 -32.31 -2.14
CA LYS A 455 -17.07 -32.92 -3.45
C LYS A 455 -15.92 -33.72 -4.04
N ASN A 456 -14.68 -33.28 -3.85
CA ASN A 456 -13.47 -33.98 -4.31
C ASN A 456 -13.02 -35.12 -3.38
N SER A 457 -13.69 -35.26 -2.23
CA SER A 457 -13.54 -36.41 -1.36
C SER A 457 -14.60 -37.46 -1.67
N ASP A 458 -14.44 -38.67 -1.14
CA ASP A 458 -15.45 -39.73 -1.23
C ASP A 458 -16.71 -39.43 -0.37
N LEU A 459 -16.91 -38.17 0.04
CA LEU A 459 -17.98 -37.67 0.92
C LEU A 459 -19.08 -36.89 0.21
N LEU A 460 -19.05 -36.79 -1.13
CA LEU A 460 -20.08 -36.10 -1.92
C LEU A 460 -21.51 -36.58 -1.57
N ASP A 461 -21.68 -37.90 -1.42
CA ASP A 461 -22.96 -38.53 -1.07
C ASP A 461 -23.41 -38.17 0.35
N ALA A 462 -22.48 -38.03 1.30
CA ALA A 462 -22.80 -37.58 2.65
C ALA A 462 -23.19 -36.09 2.65
N TRP A 463 -22.45 -35.26 1.91
CA TRP A 463 -22.76 -33.83 1.78
C TRP A 463 -24.16 -33.59 1.19
N SER A 464 -24.57 -34.34 0.17
CA SER A 464 -25.90 -34.19 -0.46
C SER A 464 -27.06 -34.72 0.41
N LYS A 465 -26.77 -35.52 1.45
CA LYS A 465 -27.76 -36.14 2.34
C LYS A 465 -27.94 -35.42 3.67
N ILE A 466 -27.29 -34.27 3.89
CA ILE A 466 -27.58 -33.42 5.06
C ILE A 466 -29.08 -33.11 5.08
N PRO A 467 -29.80 -33.32 6.21
CA PRO A 467 -29.29 -33.48 7.58
C PRO A 467 -29.24 -34.93 8.13
N ASN A 468 -29.06 -35.95 7.30
CA ASN A 468 -28.99 -37.34 7.78
C ASN A 468 -27.87 -37.55 8.82
N LYS A 469 -28.20 -38.20 9.95
CA LYS A 469 -27.25 -38.39 11.07
C LYS A 469 -26.00 -39.19 10.70
N ASN A 470 -26.13 -40.22 9.86
CA ASN A 470 -24.98 -41.00 9.39
C ASN A 470 -24.11 -40.17 8.44
N ALA A 471 -24.75 -39.34 7.60
CA ALA A 471 -24.03 -38.43 6.70
C ALA A 471 -23.22 -37.38 7.49
N LEU A 472 -23.83 -36.76 8.51
CA LEU A 472 -23.16 -35.82 9.42
C LEU A 472 -21.97 -36.46 10.13
N ARG A 473 -22.14 -37.68 10.66
CA ARG A 473 -21.05 -38.44 11.29
C ARG A 473 -19.92 -38.72 10.31
N SER A 474 -20.24 -39.16 9.08
CA SER A 474 -19.25 -39.40 8.04
C SER A 474 -18.47 -38.14 7.70
N LEU A 475 -19.15 -36.98 7.56
CA LEU A 475 -18.51 -35.69 7.32
C LEU A 475 -17.62 -35.29 8.50
N GLN A 476 -18.01 -35.57 9.75
CA GLN A 476 -17.25 -35.21 10.93
C GLN A 476 -15.97 -36.06 11.11
N THR A 477 -15.99 -37.35 10.78
CA THR A 477 -14.89 -38.27 11.13
C THR A 477 -13.95 -38.61 9.98
N SER A 478 -14.37 -38.40 8.74
CA SER A 478 -13.59 -38.81 7.57
C SER A 478 -12.41 -37.86 7.28
N PRO A 479 -11.31 -38.36 6.70
CA PRO A 479 -10.22 -37.50 6.25
C PRO A 479 -10.66 -36.69 5.03
N TYR A 480 -10.33 -35.39 5.01
CA TYR A 480 -10.56 -34.55 3.83
C TYR A 480 -9.31 -34.52 2.96
N LYS A 481 -9.50 -34.68 1.64
CA LYS A 481 -8.42 -34.54 0.66
C LYS A 481 -8.28 -33.06 0.30
N VAL A 482 -7.08 -32.51 0.49
CA VAL A 482 -6.73 -31.12 0.15
C VAL A 482 -5.81 -31.14 -1.05
N ASP A 483 -6.17 -30.41 -2.10
CA ASP A 483 -5.40 -30.33 -3.34
C ASP A 483 -4.12 -29.52 -3.15
N ASP A 484 -3.07 -29.85 -3.91
CA ASP A 484 -1.76 -29.19 -3.80
C ASP A 484 -1.84 -27.70 -4.17
N GLY A 485 -2.79 -27.30 -5.02
CA GLY A 485 -3.03 -25.89 -5.36
C GLY A 485 -3.43 -25.06 -4.14
N PHE A 486 -4.31 -25.58 -3.29
CA PHE A 486 -4.66 -24.93 -2.02
C PHE A 486 -3.49 -24.91 -1.04
N LYS A 487 -2.70 -25.99 -0.95
CA LYS A 487 -1.50 -26.02 -0.09
C LYS A 487 -0.51 -24.93 -0.47
N ASP A 488 -0.26 -24.76 -1.77
CA ASP A 488 0.62 -23.73 -2.30
C ASP A 488 0.09 -22.31 -2.01
N GLN A 489 -1.23 -22.11 -2.12
CA GLN A 489 -1.85 -20.83 -1.76
C GLN A 489 -1.68 -20.52 -0.27
N VAL A 490 -1.95 -21.47 0.62
CA VAL A 490 -1.72 -21.32 2.06
C VAL A 490 -0.25 -21.00 2.34
N LYS A 491 0.69 -21.74 1.75
CA LYS A 491 2.14 -21.50 1.89
C LYS A 491 2.54 -20.07 1.52
N ASN A 492 2.03 -19.55 0.40
CA ASN A 492 2.31 -18.19 -0.04
C ASN A 492 1.75 -17.15 0.94
N LEU A 493 0.53 -17.36 1.43
CA LEU A 493 -0.11 -16.45 2.38
C LEU A 493 0.59 -16.43 3.74
N LEU A 494 1.05 -17.59 4.22
CA LEU A 494 1.86 -17.69 5.44
C LEU A 494 3.18 -16.91 5.33
N THR A 495 3.76 -16.89 4.13
CA THR A 495 4.96 -16.08 3.85
C THR A 495 4.66 -14.59 3.95
N VAL A 496 3.52 -14.14 3.41
CA VAL A 496 3.07 -12.74 3.45
C VAL A 496 2.72 -12.30 4.88
N LEU A 497 2.07 -13.16 5.67
CA LEU A 497 1.74 -12.88 7.07
C LEU A 497 2.97 -12.87 7.98
N GLY A 498 4.15 -13.29 7.50
CA GLY A 498 5.34 -13.43 8.33
C GLY A 498 5.27 -14.69 9.18
N SER A 499 6.05 -15.70 8.79
CA SER A 499 6.02 -17.08 9.30
C SER A 499 6.43 -17.28 10.76
N SER A 500 6.51 -16.22 11.57
CA SER A 500 7.03 -16.29 12.95
C SER A 500 5.96 -16.14 14.03
N LYS A 501 4.72 -15.77 13.68
CA LYS A 501 3.62 -15.61 14.65
C LYS A 501 2.64 -16.78 14.55
N PRO A 502 2.12 -17.29 15.69
CA PRO A 502 1.00 -18.22 15.67
C PRO A 502 -0.24 -17.62 14.99
N LEU A 503 -1.12 -18.49 14.53
CA LEU A 503 -2.37 -18.13 13.87
C LEU A 503 -3.58 -18.50 14.73
N PHE A 504 -4.69 -17.87 14.39
CA PHE A 504 -5.99 -18.05 15.00
C PHE A 504 -7.01 -18.32 13.89
N LEU A 505 -7.70 -19.47 13.95
CA LEU A 505 -8.68 -19.89 12.96
C LEU A 505 -10.09 -19.89 13.58
N ARG A 506 -11.02 -19.17 12.96
CA ARG A 506 -12.42 -19.06 13.40
C ARG A 506 -13.39 -19.46 12.30
N SER A 507 -14.47 -20.13 12.67
CA SER A 507 -15.62 -20.29 11.78
C SER A 507 -16.31 -18.95 11.52
N SER A 508 -16.90 -18.84 10.33
CA SER A 508 -17.84 -17.79 9.96
C SER A 508 -18.97 -18.42 9.16
N SER A 509 -20.14 -18.57 9.77
CA SER A 509 -21.30 -19.21 9.14
C SER A 509 -22.34 -18.19 8.68
N LEU A 510 -23.26 -18.64 7.82
CA LEU A 510 -24.41 -17.84 7.37
C LEU A 510 -25.46 -17.61 8.46
N SER A 511 -25.42 -18.41 9.52
CA SER A 511 -26.44 -18.44 10.57
C SER A 511 -25.96 -17.78 11.87
N GLU A 512 -24.70 -17.32 11.92
CA GLU A 512 -24.08 -16.74 13.11
C GLU A 512 -24.60 -15.34 13.47
N ASP A 513 -25.20 -14.63 12.52
CA ASP A 513 -25.79 -13.30 12.69
C ASP A 513 -27.33 -13.34 12.74
N ASP A 514 -27.93 -14.52 12.91
CA ASP A 514 -29.38 -14.63 13.09
C ASP A 514 -29.80 -13.92 14.40
N PRO A 515 -30.71 -12.92 14.35
CA PRO A 515 -31.15 -12.18 15.54
C PRO A 515 -31.73 -13.09 16.63
N GLU A 516 -32.37 -14.19 16.23
CA GLU A 516 -33.03 -15.14 17.12
C GLU A 516 -32.11 -16.30 17.56
N ALA A 517 -30.99 -16.53 16.88
CA ALA A 517 -30.10 -17.65 17.15
C ALA A 517 -28.61 -17.30 17.22
N ASN A 518 -27.99 -17.51 18.40
CA ASN A 518 -26.56 -17.23 18.63
C ASN A 518 -25.72 -18.52 18.67
N PHE A 519 -24.90 -18.74 17.64
CA PHE A 519 -23.96 -19.88 17.57
C PHE A 519 -22.66 -19.67 18.36
N ALA A 520 -22.56 -18.63 19.19
CA ALA A 520 -21.39 -18.40 20.02
C ALA A 520 -20.98 -19.66 20.82
N GLY A 521 -19.72 -20.06 20.65
CA GLY A 521 -19.14 -21.24 21.31
C GLY A 521 -19.61 -22.59 20.79
N LYS A 522 -20.35 -22.67 19.67
CA LYS A 522 -20.79 -23.95 19.07
C LYS A 522 -19.80 -24.53 18.08
N TYR A 523 -19.17 -23.68 17.29
CA TYR A 523 -18.10 -24.07 16.37
C TYR A 523 -16.74 -24.10 17.09
N LYS A 524 -15.83 -24.94 16.58
CA LYS A 524 -14.45 -24.99 17.06
C LYS A 524 -13.71 -23.73 16.60
N THR A 525 -12.93 -23.15 17.52
CA THR A 525 -11.94 -22.12 17.24
C THR A 525 -10.56 -22.70 17.55
N ALA A 526 -9.59 -22.54 16.66
CA ALA A 526 -8.22 -23.01 16.88
C ALA A 526 -7.32 -21.81 17.18
N GLU A 527 -6.69 -21.81 18.35
CA GLU A 527 -5.80 -20.73 18.82
C GLU A 527 -4.35 -21.19 18.84
N SER A 528 -3.40 -20.24 18.80
CA SER A 528 -1.97 -20.52 18.86
C SER A 528 -1.49 -21.57 17.84
N VAL A 529 -2.02 -21.54 16.62
CA VAL A 529 -1.72 -22.51 15.56
C VAL A 529 -0.36 -22.20 14.94
N ASP A 530 0.53 -23.18 14.87
CA ASP A 530 1.85 -23.03 14.25
C ASP A 530 1.68 -22.70 12.74
N PRO A 531 2.32 -21.63 12.21
CA PRO A 531 2.22 -21.22 10.81
C PRO A 531 3.00 -22.13 9.84
N THR A 532 2.91 -23.45 10.01
CA THR A 532 3.32 -24.44 9.01
C THR A 532 2.12 -24.88 8.18
N VAL A 533 2.33 -25.16 6.89
CA VAL A 533 1.24 -25.46 5.93
C VAL A 533 0.40 -26.64 6.41
N GLU A 534 1.06 -27.70 6.89
CA GLU A 534 0.42 -28.93 7.34
C GLU A 534 -0.44 -28.70 8.59
N VAL A 535 0.07 -27.96 9.57
CA VAL A 535 -0.65 -27.65 10.81
C VAL A 535 -1.84 -26.74 10.55
N VAL A 536 -1.68 -25.74 9.67
CA VAL A 536 -2.77 -24.84 9.28
C VAL A 536 -3.88 -25.58 8.55
N ILE A 537 -3.53 -26.49 7.63
CA ILE A 537 -4.51 -27.32 6.94
C ILE A 537 -5.25 -28.22 7.93
N GLN A 538 -4.54 -28.86 8.86
CA GLN A 538 -5.19 -29.70 9.86
C GLN A 538 -6.14 -28.88 10.76
N ALA A 539 -5.72 -27.70 11.19
CA ALA A 539 -6.55 -26.79 11.97
C ALA A 539 -7.78 -26.32 11.18
N TYR A 540 -7.64 -26.02 9.89
CA TYR A 540 -8.76 -25.68 9.02
C TYR A 540 -9.77 -26.84 8.93
N GLN A 541 -9.30 -28.07 8.68
CA GLN A 541 -10.18 -29.24 8.60
C GLN A 541 -10.91 -29.48 9.92
N ASP A 542 -10.25 -29.28 11.06
CA ASP A 542 -10.85 -29.40 12.38
C ASP A 542 -11.97 -28.37 12.63
N VAL A 543 -11.79 -27.13 12.18
CA VAL A 543 -12.84 -26.11 12.22
C VAL A 543 -14.02 -26.53 11.34
N VAL A 544 -13.76 -27.00 10.11
CA VAL A 544 -14.81 -27.51 9.21
C VAL A 544 -15.57 -28.70 9.82
N ARG A 545 -14.88 -29.67 10.41
CA ARG A 545 -15.52 -30.82 11.08
C ARG A 545 -16.48 -30.39 12.18
N SER A 546 -16.16 -29.31 12.89
CA SER A 546 -17.00 -28.82 13.99
C SER A 546 -18.39 -28.36 13.53
N ALA A 547 -18.55 -27.94 12.26
CA ALA A 547 -19.82 -27.55 11.69
C ALA A 547 -20.83 -28.72 11.62
N PHE A 548 -20.34 -29.96 11.60
CA PHE A 548 -21.15 -31.18 11.55
C PHE A 548 -21.37 -31.83 12.92
N SER A 549 -20.96 -31.18 14.01
CA SER A 549 -21.08 -31.72 15.36
C SER A 549 -22.53 -31.70 15.86
N ASP A 550 -22.88 -32.66 16.73
CA ASP A 550 -24.21 -32.73 17.33
C ASP A 550 -24.63 -31.41 18.01
N SER A 551 -23.69 -30.63 18.57
CA SER A 551 -23.98 -29.35 19.22
C SER A 551 -24.46 -28.27 18.24
N VAL A 552 -23.92 -28.23 17.02
CA VAL A 552 -24.37 -27.32 15.95
C VAL A 552 -25.73 -27.79 15.44
N ILE A 553 -25.88 -29.09 15.17
CA ILE A 553 -27.10 -29.66 14.57
C ILE A 553 -28.31 -29.53 15.49
N VAL A 554 -28.18 -29.90 16.77
CA VAL A 554 -29.25 -29.77 17.76
C VAL A 554 -29.63 -28.30 17.96
N PHE A 555 -28.65 -27.39 17.92
CA PHE A 555 -28.91 -25.96 18.04
C PHE A 555 -29.69 -25.44 16.82
N SER A 556 -29.27 -25.79 15.61
CA SER A 556 -29.97 -25.40 14.37
C SER A 556 -31.43 -25.90 14.37
N GLN A 557 -31.66 -27.15 14.76
CA GLN A 557 -33.00 -27.71 14.88
C GLN A 557 -33.88 -26.97 15.91
N LYS A 558 -33.31 -26.64 17.07
CA LYS A 558 -34.03 -25.95 18.15
C LYS A 558 -34.57 -24.58 17.71
N PHE A 559 -33.83 -23.87 16.85
CA PHE A 559 -34.18 -22.52 16.39
C PHE A 559 -34.71 -22.49 14.95
N GLY A 560 -35.06 -23.65 14.36
CA GLY A 560 -35.62 -23.72 13.01
C GLY A 560 -34.66 -23.29 11.88
N ILE A 561 -33.35 -23.31 12.15
CA ILE A 561 -32.32 -22.91 11.20
C ILE A 561 -32.05 -24.07 10.26
N ASP A 562 -31.99 -23.76 8.96
CA ASP A 562 -31.61 -24.74 7.95
C ASP A 562 -30.22 -25.29 8.26
N ILE A 563 -30.16 -26.62 8.46
CA ILE A 563 -28.92 -27.31 8.79
C ILE A 563 -27.88 -27.09 7.69
N SER A 564 -28.29 -27.02 6.42
CA SER A 564 -27.38 -26.72 5.31
C SER A 564 -26.65 -25.39 5.52
N ARG A 565 -27.37 -24.32 5.90
CA ARG A 565 -26.81 -22.98 6.20
C ARG A 565 -25.92 -22.96 7.44
N SER A 566 -26.18 -23.82 8.43
CA SER A 566 -25.35 -23.92 9.64
C SER A 566 -24.09 -24.78 9.44
N THR A 567 -24.12 -25.72 8.49
CA THR A 567 -22.99 -26.59 8.15
C THR A 567 -22.06 -26.01 7.09
N GLN A 568 -22.55 -25.05 6.30
CA GLN A 568 -21.77 -24.31 5.32
C GLN A 568 -21.08 -23.11 6.00
N ILE A 569 -19.76 -23.22 6.17
CA ILE A 569 -18.95 -22.22 6.88
C ILE A 569 -17.75 -21.79 6.05
N ALA A 570 -17.39 -20.53 6.17
CA ALA A 570 -16.07 -20.06 5.85
C ALA A 570 -15.18 -20.14 7.10
N VAL A 571 -13.87 -20.04 6.89
CA VAL A 571 -12.88 -20.02 7.97
C VAL A 571 -11.99 -18.80 7.83
N ILE A 572 -12.00 -17.95 8.84
CA ILE A 572 -11.11 -16.79 8.96
C ILE A 572 -9.79 -17.29 9.56
N ILE A 573 -8.67 -17.02 8.91
CA ILE A 573 -7.32 -17.35 9.37
C ILE A 573 -6.56 -16.04 9.61
N GLN A 574 -6.24 -15.74 10.86
CA GLN A 574 -5.62 -14.48 11.26
C GLN A 574 -4.32 -14.71 12.05
N GLN A 575 -3.46 -13.70 12.11
CA GLN A 575 -2.39 -13.67 13.11
C GLN A 575 -2.99 -13.68 14.52
N ASP A 576 -2.49 -14.56 15.38
CA ASP A 576 -2.84 -14.54 16.80
C ASP A 576 -2.18 -13.32 17.47
N VAL A 577 -2.98 -12.61 18.27
CA VAL A 577 -2.54 -11.43 19.00
C VAL A 577 -2.63 -11.76 20.48
N GLU A 578 -1.51 -11.57 21.18
CA GLU A 578 -1.44 -11.64 22.64
C GLU A 578 -1.64 -10.23 23.23
N PRO A 579 -2.86 -9.84 23.64
CA PRO A 579 -3.15 -8.52 24.15
C PRO A 579 -2.60 -8.33 25.57
N LYS A 580 -2.16 -7.10 25.89
CA LYS A 580 -1.87 -6.67 27.28
C LYS A 580 -3.15 -6.53 28.10
N GLN A 581 -4.19 -5.97 27.48
CA GLN A 581 -5.54 -5.88 28.01
C GLN A 581 -6.52 -6.20 26.90
N SER A 582 -7.61 -6.87 27.22
CA SER A 582 -8.69 -7.11 26.28
C SER A 582 -10.03 -7.10 26.98
N GLY A 583 -11.09 -7.01 26.20
CA GLY A 583 -12.41 -6.85 26.74
C GLY A 583 -13.50 -6.83 25.69
N VAL A 584 -14.70 -6.51 26.17
CA VAL A 584 -15.89 -6.24 25.35
C VAL A 584 -16.34 -4.80 25.58
N ALA A 585 -16.91 -4.19 24.55
CA ALA A 585 -17.52 -2.87 24.63
C ALA A 585 -18.90 -2.91 24.01
N PHE A 586 -19.92 -2.55 24.80
CA PHE A 586 -21.30 -2.40 24.37
C PHE A 586 -21.56 -0.92 24.16
N ARG A 587 -21.97 -0.54 22.95
CA ARG A 587 -22.29 0.87 22.63
C ARG A 587 -23.37 1.41 23.56
N GLU A 588 -24.34 0.60 23.93
CA GLU A 588 -25.37 0.95 24.90
C GLU A 588 -25.20 0.07 26.15
N ASP A 589 -25.28 0.66 27.33
CA ASP A 589 -25.38 -0.09 28.58
C ASP A 589 -26.68 -0.91 28.55
N PRO A 590 -26.62 -2.25 28.73
CA PRO A 590 -27.82 -3.10 28.76
C PRO A 590 -28.88 -2.67 29.80
N ASN A 591 -28.50 -1.86 30.79
CA ASN A 591 -29.43 -1.28 31.78
C ASN A 591 -30.09 0.03 31.32
N GLY A 592 -29.87 0.49 30.10
CA GLY A 592 -30.56 1.64 29.50
C GLY A 592 -30.03 3.02 29.91
N SER A 593 -28.79 3.13 30.37
CA SER A 593 -28.23 4.43 30.80
C SER A 593 -27.80 5.37 29.65
N GLY A 594 -27.84 4.89 28.40
CA GLY A 594 -27.34 5.61 27.21
C GLY A 594 -25.80 5.74 27.12
N ASN A 595 -25.09 5.27 28.14
CA ASN A 595 -23.62 5.21 28.20
C ASN A 595 -23.08 3.97 27.49
N ILE A 596 -21.78 3.97 27.20
CA ILE A 596 -21.03 2.79 26.75
C ILE A 596 -20.62 1.98 27.98
N LEU A 597 -20.85 0.66 27.95
CA LEU A 597 -20.33 -0.28 28.93
C LEU A 597 -19.06 -0.94 28.38
N ILE A 598 -17.94 -0.78 29.08
CA ILE A 598 -16.67 -1.45 28.78
C ILE A 598 -16.37 -2.44 29.91
N GLU A 599 -16.12 -3.69 29.54
CA GLU A 599 -15.60 -4.71 30.46
C GLU A 599 -14.19 -5.11 30.05
N ALA A 600 -13.22 -5.01 30.97
CA ALA A 600 -11.80 -5.20 30.66
C ALA A 600 -11.08 -6.13 31.63
N VAL A 601 -10.13 -6.90 31.10
CA VAL A 601 -9.18 -7.72 31.87
C VAL A 601 -7.74 -7.57 31.36
N LYS A 602 -6.78 -7.94 32.20
CA LYS A 602 -5.37 -8.13 31.78
C LYS A 602 -5.22 -9.44 31.00
N GLY A 603 -4.50 -9.42 29.89
CA GLY A 603 -4.36 -10.57 28.99
C GLY A 603 -5.63 -10.86 28.17
N LYS A 604 -5.70 -12.06 27.56
CA LYS A 604 -6.83 -12.55 26.75
C LYS A 604 -8.14 -12.68 27.54
N THR A 605 -9.27 -12.39 26.88
CA THR A 605 -10.64 -12.44 27.44
C THR A 605 -11.14 -13.83 27.80
N SER A 606 -10.52 -14.91 27.29
CA SER A 606 -10.91 -16.30 27.58
C SER A 606 -10.92 -16.64 29.08
N GLY A 607 -10.13 -15.92 29.89
CA GLY A 607 -10.13 -16.06 31.36
C GLY A 607 -11.37 -15.50 32.09
N VAL A 608 -12.20 -14.69 31.42
CA VAL A 608 -13.45 -14.12 31.99
C VAL A 608 -14.60 -15.13 31.88
N VAL A 609 -14.70 -15.83 30.75
CA VAL A 609 -15.75 -16.82 30.46
C VAL A 609 -15.71 -18.00 31.45
N THR A 610 -14.54 -18.32 32.00
CA THR A 610 -14.37 -19.38 33.01
C THR A 610 -14.65 -18.93 34.45
N GLY A 611 -15.07 -17.67 34.67
CA GLY A 611 -15.39 -17.13 35.99
C GLY A 611 -14.19 -16.88 36.91
N LYS A 612 -12.96 -17.04 36.42
CA LYS A 612 -11.73 -16.94 37.24
C LYS A 612 -11.22 -15.52 37.44
N ARG A 613 -11.75 -14.52 36.72
CA ARG A 613 -11.27 -13.12 36.78
C ARG A 613 -12.45 -12.15 36.84
N VAL A 614 -12.43 -11.26 37.83
CA VAL A 614 -13.39 -10.14 37.95
C VAL A 614 -12.95 -9.03 36.99
N PRO A 615 -13.76 -8.67 35.98
CA PRO A 615 -13.39 -7.60 35.04
C PRO A 615 -13.52 -6.22 35.68
N GLN A 616 -12.75 -5.26 35.16
CA GLN A 616 -13.06 -3.85 35.35
C GLN A 616 -14.32 -3.54 34.53
N LYS A 617 -15.39 -3.07 35.17
CA LYS A 617 -16.57 -2.54 34.48
C LYS A 617 -16.54 -1.02 34.51
N ILE A 618 -16.72 -0.40 33.35
CA ILE A 618 -16.68 1.05 33.18
C ILE A 618 -17.93 1.47 32.41
N LEU A 619 -18.68 2.43 32.95
CA LEU A 619 -19.66 3.19 32.21
C LEU A 619 -19.04 4.52 31.81
N CYS A 620 -19.15 4.88 30.53
CA CYS A 620 -18.63 6.15 30.03
C CYS A 620 -19.50 6.79 28.96
N VAL A 621 -19.42 8.12 28.86
CA VAL A 621 -20.20 8.91 27.90
C VAL A 621 -19.70 8.67 26.47
N PRO A 622 -20.57 8.38 25.47
CA PRO A 622 -20.14 7.91 24.15
C PRO A 622 -19.17 8.83 23.40
N HIS A 623 -19.41 10.14 23.41
CA HIS A 623 -18.63 11.11 22.62
C HIS A 623 -17.35 11.59 23.33
N THR A 624 -17.34 11.61 24.66
CA THR A 624 -16.23 12.16 25.45
C THR A 624 -15.35 11.07 26.07
N GLY A 625 -15.87 9.86 26.23
CA GLY A 625 -15.26 8.78 27.00
C GLY A 625 -15.09 9.11 28.48
N GLU A 626 -15.83 10.09 28.99
CA GLU A 626 -15.81 10.47 30.41
C GLU A 626 -16.43 9.36 31.25
N VAL A 627 -15.71 8.90 32.27
CA VAL A 627 -16.14 7.79 33.13
C VAL A 627 -17.19 8.27 34.11
N THR A 628 -18.41 7.72 34.02
CA THR A 628 -19.51 8.00 34.95
C THR A 628 -19.50 7.04 36.13
N LYS A 629 -19.06 5.80 35.91
CA LYS A 629 -18.93 4.78 36.95
C LYS A 629 -17.82 3.80 36.59
N SER A 630 -17.00 3.40 37.57
CA SER A 630 -16.07 2.29 37.40
C SER A 630 -16.07 1.39 38.63
N THR A 631 -16.10 0.08 38.40
CA THR A 631 -16.09 -0.95 39.46
C THR A 631 -15.15 -2.08 39.09
N GLY A 632 -14.57 -2.76 40.09
CA GLY A 632 -13.60 -3.83 39.89
C GLY A 632 -12.15 -3.33 39.87
N PRO A 633 -11.19 -4.22 39.58
CA PRO A 633 -9.77 -3.86 39.56
C PRO A 633 -9.46 -2.92 38.41
N VAL A 634 -8.63 -1.90 38.61
CA VAL A 634 -8.23 -0.98 37.54
C VAL A 634 -7.32 -1.71 36.54
N VAL A 635 -7.75 -1.75 35.28
CA VAL A 635 -7.08 -2.42 34.15
C VAL A 635 -6.71 -1.42 33.06
N LEU A 636 -7.61 -0.46 32.79
CA LEU A 636 -7.48 0.52 31.71
C LEU A 636 -7.14 1.92 32.23
N THR A 637 -6.38 2.66 31.43
CA THR A 637 -6.15 4.10 31.62
C THR A 637 -7.31 4.92 31.02
N THR A 638 -7.44 6.19 31.41
CA THR A 638 -8.43 7.11 30.83
C THR A 638 -8.28 7.26 29.31
N SER A 639 -7.05 7.28 28.78
CA SER A 639 -6.82 7.37 27.33
C SER A 639 -7.29 6.11 26.60
N GLN A 640 -7.08 4.92 27.19
CA GLN A 640 -7.57 3.66 26.63
C GLN A 640 -9.09 3.60 26.62
N ILE A 641 -9.74 4.04 27.71
CA ILE A 641 -11.20 4.13 27.81
C ILE A 641 -11.77 5.03 26.70
N LYS A 642 -11.18 6.21 26.49
CA LYS A 642 -11.58 7.13 25.40
C LYS A 642 -11.40 6.52 24.01
N ALA A 643 -10.31 5.79 23.78
CA ALA A 643 -10.08 5.11 22.51
C ALA A 643 -11.14 4.03 22.21
N ILE A 644 -11.48 3.22 23.21
CA ILE A 644 -12.55 2.21 23.10
C ILE A 644 -13.91 2.88 22.89
N ALA A 645 -14.24 3.93 23.65
CA ALA A 645 -15.49 4.67 23.49
C ALA A 645 -15.66 5.26 22.08
N LYS A 646 -14.58 5.85 21.53
CA LYS A 646 -14.54 6.36 20.16
C LYS A 646 -14.75 5.23 19.14
N MET A 647 -14.05 4.11 19.30
CA MET A 647 -14.20 2.94 18.42
C MET A 647 -15.65 2.41 18.42
N ALA A 648 -16.24 2.19 19.60
CA ALA A 648 -17.61 1.67 19.70
C ALA A 648 -18.64 2.63 19.08
N THR A 649 -18.44 3.94 19.25
CA THR A 649 -19.28 4.98 18.63
C THR A 649 -19.12 5.00 17.11
N THR A 650 -17.89 4.93 16.59
CA THR A 650 -17.63 4.86 15.14
C THR A 650 -18.28 3.65 14.51
N LEU A 651 -18.10 2.45 15.09
CA LEU A 651 -18.69 1.22 14.57
C LEU A 651 -20.22 1.29 14.57
N SER A 652 -20.82 1.83 15.62
CA SER A 652 -22.28 2.00 15.67
C SER A 652 -22.78 3.03 14.64
N GLY A 653 -21.97 4.04 14.31
CA GLY A 653 -22.27 4.99 13.24
C GLY A 653 -22.20 4.36 11.84
N ILE A 654 -21.25 3.44 11.62
CA ILE A 654 -21.11 2.69 10.36
C ILE A 654 -22.29 1.74 10.15
N TYR A 655 -22.68 1.01 11.20
CA TYR A 655 -23.73 -0.01 11.11
C TYR A 655 -25.14 0.53 11.38
N HIS A 656 -25.28 1.80 11.75
CA HIS A 656 -26.54 2.44 12.15
C HIS A 656 -27.31 1.71 13.28
N HIS A 657 -26.62 0.87 14.04
CA HIS A 657 -27.13 0.09 15.17
C HIS A 657 -26.07 -0.01 16.27
N PRO A 658 -26.43 -0.05 17.57
CA PRO A 658 -25.49 -0.30 18.65
C PRO A 658 -24.70 -1.59 18.43
N GLN A 659 -23.40 -1.56 18.72
CA GLN A 659 -22.50 -2.71 18.51
C GLN A 659 -21.95 -3.27 19.82
N ASP A 660 -21.82 -4.60 19.86
CA ASP A 660 -21.00 -5.36 20.82
C ASP A 660 -19.66 -5.69 20.16
N VAL A 661 -18.58 -5.14 20.71
CA VAL A 661 -17.24 -5.18 20.10
C VAL A 661 -16.26 -5.89 21.02
N GLU A 662 -15.63 -6.95 20.50
CA GLU A 662 -14.48 -7.59 21.14
C GLU A 662 -13.20 -6.85 20.74
N TRP A 663 -12.42 -6.42 21.72
CA TRP A 663 -11.24 -5.58 21.50
C TRP A 663 -10.04 -5.99 22.35
N GLY A 664 -8.85 -5.57 21.94
CA GLY A 664 -7.63 -5.70 22.74
C GLY A 664 -6.60 -4.64 22.43
N PHE A 665 -5.74 -4.36 23.42
CA PHE A 665 -4.52 -3.58 23.23
C PHE A 665 -3.35 -4.52 23.02
N ASP A 666 -2.65 -4.39 21.89
CA ASP A 666 -1.46 -5.19 21.60
C ASP A 666 -0.26 -4.78 22.48
N LYS A 667 0.89 -5.42 22.26
CA LYS A 667 2.11 -5.09 23.03
C LYS A 667 2.57 -3.64 22.83
N LYS A 668 2.23 -2.99 21.70
CA LYS A 668 2.50 -1.59 21.38
C LYS A 668 1.41 -0.63 21.87
N SER A 669 0.39 -1.14 22.58
CA SER A 669 -0.77 -0.38 23.05
C SER A 669 -1.65 0.18 21.93
N GLN A 670 -1.65 -0.45 20.75
CA GLN A 670 -2.61 -0.18 19.69
C GLN A 670 -3.91 -0.93 19.96
N LEU A 671 -5.05 -0.25 19.79
CA LEU A 671 -6.38 -0.83 19.90
C LEU A 671 -6.67 -1.67 18.65
N ILE A 672 -7.01 -2.94 18.85
CA ILE A 672 -7.33 -3.90 17.81
C ILE A 672 -8.76 -4.40 18.04
N VAL A 673 -9.56 -4.46 16.97
CA VAL A 673 -10.88 -5.07 16.96
C VAL A 673 -10.74 -6.54 16.55
N PHE A 674 -11.20 -7.44 17.41
CA PHE A 674 -11.21 -8.89 17.14
C PHE A 674 -12.53 -9.36 16.53
N GLN A 675 -13.64 -8.69 16.88
CA GLN A 675 -14.97 -8.98 16.38
C GLN A 675 -15.92 -7.81 16.65
N SER A 676 -16.93 -7.63 15.80
CA SER A 676 -18.09 -6.77 16.07
C SER A 676 -19.36 -7.51 15.68
N ARG A 677 -20.45 -7.25 16.39
CA ARG A 677 -21.80 -7.72 16.07
C ARG A 677 -22.84 -6.71 16.54
N ASP A 678 -24.06 -6.82 16.02
CA ASP A 678 -25.17 -6.02 16.52
C ASP A 678 -25.42 -6.36 17.99
N GLN A 679 -25.54 -5.31 18.78
CA GLN A 679 -25.90 -5.42 20.18
C GLN A 679 -27.39 -5.73 20.29
N ARG A 680 -27.73 -6.71 21.12
CA ARG A 680 -29.11 -7.16 21.38
C ARG A 680 -29.71 -6.47 22.58
#